data_AF-A0A4Y8ZN74-F1
#
_entry.id   AF-A0A4Y8ZN74-F1
#
_cell.length_a   1.000
_cell.length_b   1.000
_cell.length_c   1.000
_cell.angle_alpha   90.00
_cell.angle_beta   90.00
_cell.angle_gamma   90.00
#
_symmetry.space_group_name_H-M   'P 1'
#
loop_
_entity.id
_entity.type
_entity.pdbx_description
1 polymer ?
#
loop_
_entity_poly.entity_id
_entity_poly.type
_entity_poly.pdbx_seq_one_letter_code
_entity_poly.pdbx_strand_id
1 'polypeptide(L)'
;MLALPHHTHPGGLALSNFLRSARSRLLSSLALGLVALPAAAALAQEVPILQPGAPGQPPKRLTAQEAVRVADTRFSADDVRYMQDMIHHHHQAVQMAALVEGRTSRQDLRDAAARITASQADEMRFMQNWLRERGQQVPEPAAANAAAPDPHAAHAMHAAAGSHSRMEGMATPEQMAALAAATGPEFERMFLERMIAHHDGALKMTEHLLDRPGSAYEPVLEAFTTDVKNDQKAEIARMMAILGQLSPDPRTGLKAGFRDAGQAARNMKLVASLPKPTGFFDPRNPAGLPPVKPAKGADAAVTPTATPAATPPTAAARDAKSDPDFGTRSPLLSFANTDMAFSKDLLAVGNYHGFNLYRLGRDAAPVLISSVVCPGGQGDVSIVGNLLIMSVEQTRGRVDCGMESISEDVSKERFRGLRIFDIADPRRPVQVGQVQTCRGSHTHSVVSDPAARDAVIVYVSGTSSVRDAKELAGCVGNIPGDDRTALFRIDVVEIPLADPSRARIIDSPAVFADPTSGRLAGLWQGGKHGDDTQETSRTDQCHDITVFPSRKLAAGACSGNGIIFDIADPRKPKRIDAVSDPSFAYWHSATFNNDGTKVLFTDEWGGGGRPRCRVQDRRTWGADAIYDIVGTKLEFRGYHKLPAAQGEQENCVAHNGSVVPVPGRDLFVQAWYQGGISVLDFTDSSRPVEIAYFDRGPLHEKHELLGGFWSSYYYGGRIYGTEIARGLDVLELTPSDQLSANEIAAAALADQGELFNPQQQFAVTWPAHPVVALAYVDQLARADALPVATLADLQAALGQAKTRVDAKRRDRALATRLEALGTGLAVTGGDPAATRRVAALRDTLTAVAARLR
;
A
#
# COMPACT_ATOMS: atom_id res chain seq x y z
N MET A 1 -42.11 78.04 17.12
CA MET A 1 -43.29 77.39 16.51
C MET A 1 -42.89 76.81 15.17
N LEU A 2 -43.39 75.62 14.83
CA LEU A 2 -43.57 75.03 13.47
C LEU A 2 -42.38 74.90 12.48
N ALA A 3 -42.18 73.65 12.03
CA ALA A 3 -41.94 73.15 10.66
C ALA A 3 -40.79 73.68 9.75
N LEU A 4 -39.79 72.82 9.54
CA LEU A 4 -39.47 72.09 8.27
C LEU A 4 -40.07 72.58 6.91
N PRO A 5 -39.42 72.28 5.75
CA PRO A 5 -38.00 72.47 5.38
C PRO A 5 -37.78 72.89 3.88
N HIS A 6 -36.56 73.28 3.47
CA HIS A 6 -35.80 72.66 2.33
C HIS A 6 -34.48 73.39 1.95
N HIS A 7 -33.63 72.63 1.25
CA HIS A 7 -32.43 72.94 0.45
C HIS A 7 -32.51 74.24 -0.40
N THR A 8 -31.41 74.92 -0.82
CA THR A 8 -29.97 74.59 -0.88
C THR A 8 -29.10 75.83 -1.19
N HIS A 9 -27.86 75.89 -0.66
CA HIS A 9 -26.73 76.75 -1.14
C HIS A 9 -26.94 78.30 -1.03
N PRO A 10 -25.90 79.17 -1.05
CA PRO A 10 -24.54 79.01 -1.61
C PRO A 10 -23.36 79.58 -0.77
N GLY A 11 -22.17 79.64 -1.37
CA GLY A 11 -21.22 80.77 -1.26
C GLY A 11 -20.30 80.86 -0.02
N GLY A 12 -19.00 81.04 -0.23
CA GLY A 12 -18.02 81.17 0.87
C GLY A 12 -16.59 81.56 0.46
N LEU A 13 -16.39 82.78 -0.05
CA LEU A 13 -15.09 83.49 -0.06
C LEU A 13 -14.85 84.10 1.36
N ALA A 14 -13.64 84.36 1.87
CA ALA A 14 -12.26 84.05 1.47
C ALA A 14 -11.25 84.36 2.61
N LEU A 15 -10.00 83.87 2.48
CA LEU A 15 -8.75 84.28 3.18
C LEU A 15 -8.70 84.47 4.72
N SER A 16 -7.82 83.71 5.40
CA SER A 16 -6.68 84.31 6.16
C SER A 16 -5.62 83.30 6.68
N ASN A 17 -4.37 83.56 6.29
CA ASN A 17 -3.06 83.36 6.96
C ASN A 17 -2.59 82.03 7.63
N PHE A 18 -1.49 81.52 7.02
CA PHE A 18 -0.19 81.14 7.62
C PHE A 18 0.14 79.70 8.12
N LEU A 19 1.31 79.24 7.62
CA LEU A 19 2.31 78.29 8.15
C LEU A 19 2.20 76.74 7.96
N ARG A 20 2.96 76.30 6.94
CA ARG A 20 3.84 75.09 6.88
C ARG A 20 3.22 73.68 6.71
N SER A 21 4.11 72.79 6.24
CA SER A 21 3.99 71.33 6.08
C SER A 21 3.19 70.79 4.88
N ALA A 22 3.94 70.55 3.81
CA ALA A 22 3.58 69.87 2.57
C ALA A 22 2.57 68.71 2.66
N ARG A 23 1.47 68.81 1.88
CA ARG A 23 0.68 67.69 1.33
C ARG A 23 -0.14 68.17 0.12
N SER A 24 0.37 67.96 -1.10
CA SER A 24 -0.36 68.23 -2.34
C SER A 24 -1.12 67.00 -2.82
N ARG A 25 -2.42 67.13 -3.13
CA ARG A 25 -3.16 66.22 -4.06
C ARG A 25 -4.57 66.70 -4.38
N LEU A 26 -5.01 66.33 -5.60
CA LEU A 26 -6.32 66.58 -6.26
C LEU A 26 -6.52 68.04 -6.73
N LEU A 27 -7.24 68.40 -7.80
CA LEU A 27 -7.78 67.75 -9.03
C LEU A 27 -8.22 68.91 -9.99
N SER A 28 -8.42 68.81 -11.32
CA SER A 28 -8.17 67.76 -12.33
C SER A 28 -8.25 68.37 -13.75
N SER A 29 -7.40 67.96 -14.71
CA SER A 29 -7.72 68.03 -16.15
C SER A 29 -7.01 66.95 -16.98
N LEU A 30 -7.79 66.33 -17.87
CA LEU A 30 -7.51 65.38 -18.96
C LEU A 30 -6.15 65.63 -19.68
N ALA A 31 -5.40 64.65 -20.19
CA ALA A 31 -5.84 63.58 -21.10
C ALA A 31 -4.83 62.41 -21.25
N LEU A 32 -5.24 61.41 -22.05
CA LEU A 32 -4.51 60.26 -22.64
C LEU A 32 -3.00 60.08 -22.31
N GLY A 33 -2.66 58.94 -21.70
CA GLY A 33 -1.27 58.53 -21.47
C GLY A 33 -1.14 57.12 -20.90
N LEU A 34 -1.70 56.10 -21.59
CA LEU A 34 -1.68 54.71 -21.12
C LEU A 34 -0.30 54.05 -21.34
N VAL A 35 0.72 54.50 -20.61
CA VAL A 35 2.07 53.92 -20.65
C VAL A 35 2.05 52.55 -19.97
N ALA A 36 2.34 51.50 -20.74
CA ALA A 36 2.43 50.14 -20.22
C ALA A 36 3.60 50.00 -19.24
N LEU A 37 3.30 49.74 -17.98
CA LEU A 37 4.25 49.10 -17.08
C LEU A 37 4.44 47.65 -17.56
N PRO A 38 5.66 47.20 -17.89
CA PRO A 38 5.89 45.80 -18.18
C PRO A 38 5.65 45.00 -16.90
N ALA A 39 4.56 44.24 -16.86
CA ALA A 39 4.33 43.29 -15.78
C ALA A 39 5.49 42.30 -15.77
N ALA A 40 6.25 42.27 -14.67
CA ALA A 40 7.29 41.28 -14.45
C ALA A 40 6.63 39.91 -14.21
N ALA A 41 6.24 39.26 -15.31
CA ALA A 41 5.78 37.88 -15.32
C ALA A 41 6.95 36.99 -14.90
N ALA A 42 7.07 36.76 -13.59
CA ALA A 42 7.98 35.78 -13.04
C ALA A 42 7.66 34.43 -13.68
N LEU A 43 8.63 33.87 -14.41
CA LEU A 43 8.49 32.59 -15.08
C LEU A 43 8.37 31.48 -14.03
N ALA A 44 7.13 31.18 -13.63
CA ALA A 44 6.79 29.96 -12.92
C ALA A 44 7.15 28.78 -13.82
N GLN A 45 8.34 28.24 -13.64
CA GLN A 45 8.87 27.21 -14.52
C GLN A 45 8.14 25.90 -14.27
N GLU A 46 7.24 25.55 -15.18
CA GLU A 46 6.47 24.31 -15.13
C GLU A 46 7.40 23.09 -14.99
N VAL A 47 7.00 22.20 -14.08
CA VAL A 47 7.73 20.95 -13.83
C VAL A 47 7.69 20.10 -15.11
N PRO A 48 8.84 19.59 -15.60
CA PRO A 48 8.87 18.72 -16.77
C PRO A 48 8.12 17.41 -16.51
N ILE A 49 7.10 17.15 -17.33
CA ILE A 49 6.62 15.81 -17.62
C ILE A 49 7.44 15.27 -18.81
N LEU A 50 7.98 14.08 -18.68
CA LEU A 50 8.93 13.47 -19.61
C LEU A 50 8.50 12.07 -19.99
N GLN A 51 8.68 11.71 -21.26
CA GLN A 51 8.65 10.34 -21.75
C GLN A 51 10.07 9.99 -22.24
N PRO A 52 10.80 9.08 -21.57
CA PRO A 52 12.05 8.53 -22.08
C PRO A 52 11.85 7.83 -23.42
N GLY A 53 12.92 7.69 -24.20
CA GLY A 53 12.94 6.80 -25.36
C GLY A 53 13.56 5.44 -25.02
N ALA A 54 13.91 4.67 -26.05
CA ALA A 54 14.70 3.44 -25.87
C ALA A 54 16.11 3.76 -25.30
N PRO A 55 16.84 2.77 -24.74
CA PRO A 55 18.14 3.01 -24.09
C PRO A 55 19.11 3.86 -24.93
N GLY A 56 19.63 4.93 -24.34
CA GLY A 56 20.52 5.93 -24.96
C GLY A 56 19.81 7.08 -25.70
N GLN A 57 18.48 7.04 -25.86
CA GLN A 57 17.72 8.09 -26.58
C GLN A 57 17.29 9.23 -25.63
N PRO A 58 17.31 10.50 -26.10
CA PRO A 58 16.91 11.64 -25.29
C PRO A 58 15.39 11.63 -25.00
N PRO A 59 14.95 11.98 -23.77
CA PRO A 59 13.53 12.02 -23.43
C PRO A 59 12.78 13.13 -24.17
N LYS A 60 11.56 12.82 -24.61
CA LYS A 60 10.54 13.77 -25.10
C LYS A 60 9.89 14.47 -23.89
N ARG A 61 9.53 15.75 -24.03
CA ARG A 61 8.60 16.42 -23.09
C ARG A 61 7.16 16.14 -23.49
N LEU A 62 6.32 15.80 -22.51
CA LEU A 62 4.87 15.69 -22.68
C LEU A 62 4.17 16.94 -22.14
N THR A 63 3.07 17.32 -22.79
CA THR A 63 2.08 18.22 -22.19
C THR A 63 1.18 17.47 -21.20
N ALA A 64 0.59 18.19 -20.27
CA ALA A 64 -0.41 17.66 -19.34
C ALA A 64 -1.65 17.01 -20.02
N GLN A 65 -1.88 17.29 -21.30
CA GLN A 65 -3.00 16.72 -22.09
C GLN A 65 -2.61 15.48 -22.90
N GLU A 66 -1.31 15.24 -23.13
CA GLU A 66 -0.83 14.01 -23.77
C GLU A 66 -0.87 12.83 -22.78
N ALA A 67 -0.47 13.05 -21.52
CA ALA A 67 -0.36 12.01 -20.48
C ALA A 67 -1.72 11.52 -19.90
N VAL A 68 -2.85 11.78 -20.55
CA VAL A 68 -4.22 11.60 -20.00
C VAL A 68 -5.14 10.77 -20.93
N ARG A 69 -4.62 10.10 -21.97
CA ARG A 69 -5.44 9.36 -22.96
C ARG A 69 -4.94 7.94 -23.24
N VAL A 70 -5.79 6.94 -22.96
CA VAL A 70 -6.07 5.65 -23.69
C VAL A 70 -6.67 4.59 -22.72
N ALA A 71 -7.85 4.03 -23.04
CA ALA A 71 -8.36 2.68 -22.68
C ALA A 71 -9.88 2.51 -22.98
N ASP A 72 -10.34 1.39 -23.56
CA ASP A 72 -11.78 1.01 -23.69
C ASP A 72 -12.01 -0.51 -24.08
N THR A 73 -13.25 -1.03 -23.92
CA THR A 73 -13.91 -2.25 -24.51
C THR A 73 -14.16 -3.61 -23.75
N ARG A 74 -15.26 -4.33 -24.15
CA ARG A 74 -16.51 -4.99 -23.41
C ARG A 74 -16.78 -6.15 -24.54
N PHE A 75 -17.15 -7.47 -24.47
CA PHE A 75 -17.55 -8.56 -23.50
C PHE A 75 -17.09 -10.02 -23.91
N SER A 76 -17.49 -11.10 -23.18
CA SER A 76 -17.30 -12.55 -23.48
C SER A 76 -18.46 -13.49 -23.02
N ALA A 77 -18.22 -14.81 -22.86
CA ALA A 77 -19.25 -15.87 -22.77
C ALA A 77 -19.45 -16.53 -21.39
N ASP A 78 -18.64 -16.23 -20.38
CA ASP A 78 -18.79 -16.80 -19.03
C ASP A 78 -20.05 -16.31 -18.29
N ASP A 79 -20.53 -15.14 -18.71
CA ASP A 79 -21.75 -14.43 -18.35
C ASP A 79 -22.98 -15.33 -18.20
N VAL A 80 -23.15 -16.30 -19.11
CA VAL A 80 -24.29 -17.22 -19.10
C VAL A 80 -24.26 -18.18 -17.90
N ARG A 81 -23.07 -18.64 -17.50
CA ARG A 81 -22.93 -19.70 -16.49
C ARG A 81 -23.18 -19.17 -15.08
N TYR A 82 -22.63 -18.00 -14.76
CA TYR A 82 -22.90 -17.31 -13.49
C TYR A 82 -24.40 -17.10 -13.24
N MET A 83 -25.16 -16.71 -14.28
CA MET A 83 -26.60 -16.46 -14.17
C MET A 83 -27.42 -17.73 -13.92
N GLN A 84 -26.86 -18.92 -14.19
CA GLN A 84 -27.47 -20.21 -13.86
C GLN A 84 -27.12 -20.64 -12.43
N ASP A 85 -25.84 -20.55 -12.06
CA ASP A 85 -25.36 -20.95 -10.73
C ASP A 85 -25.96 -20.07 -9.61
N MET A 86 -26.04 -18.75 -9.82
CA MET A 86 -26.50 -17.79 -8.82
C MET A 86 -28.02 -17.91 -8.50
N ILE A 87 -28.84 -18.44 -9.42
CA ILE A 87 -30.27 -18.75 -9.14
C ILE A 87 -30.41 -19.77 -8.00
N HIS A 88 -29.53 -20.78 -7.97
CA HIS A 88 -29.56 -21.80 -6.92
C HIS A 88 -28.99 -21.30 -5.59
N HIS A 89 -28.09 -20.31 -5.64
CA HIS A 89 -27.49 -19.67 -4.47
C HIS A 89 -28.54 -18.83 -3.70
N HIS A 90 -29.14 -17.86 -4.39
CA HIS A 90 -30.18 -16.97 -3.86
C HIS A 90 -31.37 -17.70 -3.22
N HIS A 91 -31.74 -18.87 -3.75
CA HIS A 91 -32.82 -19.68 -3.19
C HIS A 91 -32.55 -20.11 -1.74
N GLN A 92 -31.29 -20.41 -1.38
CA GLN A 92 -30.95 -20.82 0.00
C GLN A 92 -30.93 -19.63 0.98
N ALA A 93 -30.57 -18.42 0.55
CA ALA A 93 -30.70 -17.22 1.38
C ALA A 93 -32.16 -17.01 1.83
N VAL A 94 -33.12 -17.17 0.91
CA VAL A 94 -34.56 -17.09 1.21
C VAL A 94 -34.98 -18.18 2.21
N GLN A 95 -34.47 -19.41 2.07
CA GLN A 95 -34.73 -20.50 3.02
C GLN A 95 -34.18 -20.24 4.42
N MET A 96 -33.01 -19.60 4.54
CA MET A 96 -32.45 -19.20 5.84
C MET A 96 -33.21 -18.02 6.45
N ALA A 97 -33.56 -17.00 5.66
CA ALA A 97 -34.30 -15.83 6.12
C ALA A 97 -35.68 -16.20 6.69
N ALA A 98 -36.36 -17.18 6.08
CA ALA A 98 -37.64 -17.72 6.57
C ALA A 98 -37.58 -18.34 7.99
N LEU A 99 -36.39 -18.72 8.49
CA LEU A 99 -36.25 -19.26 9.85
C LEU A 99 -36.32 -18.18 10.94
N VAL A 100 -36.13 -16.90 10.60
CA VAL A 100 -36.05 -15.80 11.58
C VAL A 100 -37.39 -15.52 12.28
N GLU A 101 -38.52 -15.84 11.62
CA GLU A 101 -39.83 -15.76 12.25
C GLU A 101 -39.93 -16.72 13.45
N GLY A 102 -40.35 -16.18 14.59
CA GLY A 102 -40.47 -16.92 15.86
C GLY A 102 -39.17 -17.19 16.62
N ARG A 103 -37.96 -16.95 16.06
CA ARG A 103 -36.68 -17.37 16.70
C ARG A 103 -35.89 -16.26 17.41
N THR A 104 -36.15 -14.98 17.13
CA THR A 104 -35.49 -13.83 17.78
C THR A 104 -36.49 -12.73 18.16
N SER A 105 -36.15 -11.94 19.18
CA SER A 105 -36.84 -10.69 19.57
C SER A 105 -36.18 -9.41 19.01
N ARG A 106 -35.01 -9.51 18.37
CA ARG A 106 -34.28 -8.37 17.79
C ARG A 106 -34.99 -7.82 16.55
N GLN A 107 -35.44 -6.57 16.62
CA GLN A 107 -36.13 -5.94 15.50
C GLN A 107 -35.18 -5.65 14.32
N ASP A 108 -33.93 -5.27 14.58
CA ASP A 108 -32.92 -5.04 13.54
C ASP A 108 -32.57 -6.32 12.77
N LEU A 109 -32.59 -7.48 13.43
CA LEU A 109 -32.37 -8.76 12.74
C LEU A 109 -33.60 -9.21 11.92
N ARG A 110 -34.81 -8.98 12.43
CA ARG A 110 -36.06 -9.21 11.68
C ARG A 110 -36.13 -8.31 10.44
N ASP A 111 -35.79 -7.04 10.60
CA ASP A 111 -35.71 -6.05 9.53
C ASP A 111 -34.65 -6.38 8.47
N ALA A 112 -33.57 -7.07 8.85
CA ALA A 112 -32.58 -7.58 7.90
C ALA A 112 -33.14 -8.78 7.12
N ALA A 113 -33.69 -9.79 7.81
CA ALA A 113 -34.25 -11.00 7.19
C ALA A 113 -35.40 -10.71 6.20
N ALA A 114 -36.26 -9.75 6.53
CA ALA A 114 -37.34 -9.32 5.63
C ALA A 114 -36.80 -8.66 4.34
N ARG A 115 -35.64 -8.00 4.39
CA ARG A 115 -34.99 -7.39 3.21
C ARG A 115 -34.32 -8.46 2.34
N ILE A 116 -33.52 -9.34 2.95
CA ILE A 116 -32.90 -10.51 2.30
C ILE A 116 -33.95 -11.33 1.54
N THR A 117 -35.11 -11.56 2.15
CA THR A 117 -36.23 -12.30 1.53
C THR A 117 -36.76 -11.62 0.26
N ALA A 118 -36.76 -10.28 0.21
CA ALA A 118 -37.28 -9.50 -0.91
C ALA A 118 -36.24 -9.28 -2.01
N SER A 119 -35.01 -8.88 -1.67
CA SER A 119 -33.91 -8.66 -2.62
C SER A 119 -33.61 -9.94 -3.42
N GLN A 120 -33.31 -11.03 -2.71
CA GLN A 120 -32.94 -12.31 -3.33
C GLN A 120 -34.07 -12.89 -4.21
N ALA A 121 -35.33 -12.68 -3.83
CA ALA A 121 -36.48 -13.13 -4.61
C ALA A 121 -36.70 -12.31 -5.89
N ASP A 122 -36.34 -11.03 -5.90
CA ASP A 122 -36.43 -10.15 -7.07
C ASP A 122 -35.26 -10.40 -8.03
N GLU A 123 -34.06 -10.57 -7.49
CA GLU A 123 -32.85 -10.95 -8.22
C GLU A 123 -32.99 -12.31 -8.93
N MET A 124 -33.59 -13.33 -8.29
CA MET A 124 -33.88 -14.60 -8.96
C MET A 124 -34.78 -14.43 -10.20
N ARG A 125 -35.82 -13.59 -10.13
CA ARG A 125 -36.71 -13.34 -11.28
C ARG A 125 -35.98 -12.61 -12.40
N PHE A 126 -35.05 -11.71 -12.06
CA PHE A 126 -34.18 -11.06 -13.04
C PHE A 126 -33.32 -12.07 -13.79
N MET A 127 -32.59 -12.94 -13.08
CA MET A 127 -31.69 -13.93 -13.69
C MET A 127 -32.44 -14.87 -14.65
N GLN A 128 -33.61 -15.37 -14.20
CA GLN A 128 -34.47 -16.20 -15.03
C GLN A 128 -34.95 -15.48 -16.29
N ASN A 129 -35.28 -14.19 -16.23
CA ASN A 129 -35.68 -13.40 -17.39
C ASN A 129 -34.51 -13.21 -18.37
N TRP A 130 -33.34 -12.79 -17.87
CA TRP A 130 -32.14 -12.53 -18.67
C TRP A 130 -31.70 -13.77 -19.47
N LEU A 131 -31.78 -14.97 -18.86
CA LEU A 131 -31.49 -16.24 -19.52
C LEU A 131 -32.50 -16.56 -20.65
N ARG A 132 -33.82 -16.41 -20.42
CA ARG A 132 -34.84 -16.68 -21.45
C ARG A 132 -34.69 -15.77 -22.67
N GLU A 133 -34.45 -14.49 -22.45
CA GLU A 133 -34.23 -13.50 -23.52
C GLU A 133 -33.05 -13.84 -24.44
N ARG A 134 -32.03 -14.52 -23.90
CA ARG A 134 -30.79 -14.90 -24.61
C ARG A 134 -30.80 -16.36 -25.09
N GLY A 135 -31.97 -17.01 -25.07
CA GLY A 135 -32.17 -18.39 -25.52
C GLY A 135 -31.46 -19.45 -24.67
N GLN A 136 -31.04 -19.11 -23.45
CA GLN A 136 -30.27 -19.98 -22.58
C GLN A 136 -31.19 -20.81 -21.67
N GLN A 137 -30.69 -21.96 -21.22
CA GLN A 137 -31.42 -22.80 -20.28
C GLN A 137 -31.60 -22.07 -18.93
N VAL A 138 -32.84 -22.03 -18.45
CA VAL A 138 -33.16 -21.55 -17.10
C VAL A 138 -33.21 -22.74 -16.14
N PRO A 139 -32.47 -22.72 -15.02
CA PRO A 139 -32.65 -23.69 -13.95
C PRO A 139 -33.95 -23.41 -13.18
N GLU A 140 -34.78 -24.44 -13.02
CA GLU A 140 -35.91 -24.39 -12.08
C GLU A 140 -35.38 -24.58 -10.64
N PRO A 141 -35.81 -23.76 -9.66
CA PRO A 141 -35.47 -23.98 -8.26
C PRO A 141 -36.04 -25.33 -7.79
N ALA A 142 -35.17 -26.23 -7.33
CA ALA A 142 -35.57 -27.55 -6.88
C ALA A 142 -36.49 -27.44 -5.65
N ALA A 143 -37.80 -27.68 -5.86
CA ALA A 143 -38.80 -27.54 -4.82
C ALA A 143 -38.51 -28.47 -3.63
N ALA A 144 -38.31 -27.90 -2.44
CA ALA A 144 -37.93 -28.61 -1.22
C ALA A 144 -39.03 -29.55 -0.64
N ASN A 145 -40.07 -29.86 -1.42
CA ASN A 145 -41.26 -30.63 -1.02
C ASN A 145 -41.61 -31.73 -2.05
N ALA A 146 -40.61 -32.50 -2.50
CA ALA A 146 -40.86 -33.79 -3.16
C ALA A 146 -40.96 -34.89 -2.08
N ALA A 147 -42.18 -35.30 -1.74
CA ALA A 147 -42.41 -36.30 -0.70
C ALA A 147 -42.11 -37.73 -1.19
N ALA A 148 -41.28 -38.45 -0.44
CA ALA A 148 -40.86 -39.85 -0.62
C ALA A 148 -40.08 -40.15 -1.94
N PRO A 149 -38.85 -40.70 -1.86
CA PRO A 149 -38.12 -41.15 -3.05
C PRO A 149 -38.69 -42.48 -3.58
N ASP A 150 -38.97 -42.53 -4.88
CA ASP A 150 -39.22 -43.79 -5.60
C ASP A 150 -37.92 -44.63 -5.64
N PRO A 151 -37.92 -45.88 -5.13
CA PRO A 151 -36.75 -46.77 -5.16
C PRO A 151 -36.15 -46.97 -6.57
N HIS A 152 -36.95 -46.84 -7.63
CA HIS A 152 -36.50 -47.06 -9.01
C HIS A 152 -35.76 -45.87 -9.64
N ALA A 153 -35.82 -44.67 -9.03
CA ALA A 153 -35.07 -43.49 -9.50
C ALA A 153 -33.56 -43.57 -9.20
N ALA A 154 -33.14 -44.42 -8.25
CA ALA A 154 -31.78 -44.46 -7.71
C ALA A 154 -30.68 -44.75 -8.76
N HIS A 155 -31.01 -45.45 -9.85
CA HIS A 155 -30.01 -45.84 -10.86
C HIS A 155 -29.73 -44.79 -11.94
N ALA A 156 -30.50 -43.69 -12.01
CA ALA A 156 -30.24 -42.61 -12.98
C ALA A 156 -29.23 -41.56 -12.46
N MET A 157 -29.25 -41.26 -11.16
CA MET A 157 -28.45 -40.18 -10.56
C MET A 157 -26.93 -40.42 -10.58
N HIS A 158 -26.49 -41.69 -10.61
CA HIS A 158 -25.07 -42.04 -10.57
C HIS A 158 -24.29 -41.74 -11.86
N ALA A 159 -24.95 -41.41 -12.98
CA ALA A 159 -24.30 -41.14 -14.27
C ALA A 159 -24.04 -39.65 -14.55
N ALA A 160 -24.64 -38.72 -13.79
CA ALA A 160 -24.52 -37.26 -13.99
C ALA A 160 -23.75 -36.54 -12.87
N ALA A 161 -23.36 -37.25 -11.80
CA ALA A 161 -22.70 -36.69 -10.61
C ALA A 161 -21.20 -36.32 -10.81
N GLY A 162 -20.85 -35.77 -11.98
CA GLY A 162 -19.45 -35.57 -12.41
C GLY A 162 -18.97 -34.12 -12.55
N SER A 163 -19.83 -33.10 -12.44
CA SER A 163 -19.44 -31.71 -12.76
C SER A 163 -20.11 -30.59 -11.92
N HIS A 164 -20.91 -30.92 -10.90
CA HIS A 164 -21.50 -29.91 -10.00
C HIS A 164 -20.82 -29.94 -8.63
N SER A 165 -19.75 -29.18 -8.48
CA SER A 165 -19.15 -28.90 -7.16
C SER A 165 -20.12 -28.11 -6.28
N ARG A 166 -19.97 -28.21 -4.95
CA ARG A 166 -20.72 -27.39 -3.99
C ARG A 166 -20.45 -25.90 -4.27
N MET A 167 -21.50 -25.11 -4.51
CA MET A 167 -21.41 -23.66 -4.67
C MET A 167 -20.94 -23.00 -3.37
N GLU A 168 -20.22 -21.89 -3.50
CA GLU A 168 -19.48 -21.28 -2.38
C GLU A 168 -20.39 -20.58 -1.37
N GLY A 169 -20.04 -20.65 -0.08
CA GLY A 169 -20.83 -20.04 1.01
C GLY A 169 -22.12 -20.78 1.39
N MET A 170 -22.62 -21.70 0.55
CA MET A 170 -23.82 -22.48 0.81
C MET A 170 -23.73 -23.28 2.12
N ALA A 171 -24.76 -23.16 2.96
CA ALA A 171 -24.94 -23.97 4.15
C ALA A 171 -25.26 -25.43 3.79
N THR A 172 -24.70 -26.38 4.54
CA THR A 172 -24.99 -27.81 4.37
C THR A 172 -26.36 -28.18 4.96
N PRO A 173 -26.97 -29.33 4.59
CA PRO A 173 -28.24 -29.78 5.18
C PRO A 173 -28.20 -29.88 6.71
N GLU A 174 -27.06 -30.29 7.27
CA GLU A 174 -26.84 -30.40 8.72
C GLU A 174 -26.75 -29.01 9.37
N GLN A 175 -26.13 -28.04 8.70
CA GLN A 175 -26.07 -26.65 9.16
C GLN A 175 -27.45 -25.97 9.11
N MET A 176 -28.24 -26.24 8.07
CA MET A 176 -29.63 -25.79 7.96
C MET A 176 -30.51 -26.40 9.06
N ALA A 177 -30.35 -27.70 9.35
CA ALA A 177 -31.05 -28.36 10.44
C ALA A 177 -30.68 -27.79 11.82
N ALA A 178 -29.39 -27.50 12.06
CA ALA A 178 -28.92 -26.86 13.29
C ALA A 178 -29.48 -25.43 13.44
N LEU A 179 -29.44 -24.63 12.37
CA LEU A 179 -30.00 -23.27 12.35
C LEU A 179 -31.52 -23.27 12.61
N ALA A 180 -32.25 -24.25 12.07
CA ALA A 180 -33.68 -24.39 12.31
C ALA A 180 -34.04 -24.80 13.76
N ALA A 181 -33.12 -25.43 14.49
CA ALA A 181 -33.29 -25.86 15.88
C ALA A 181 -32.89 -24.81 16.93
N ALA A 182 -32.02 -23.86 16.59
CA ALA A 182 -31.56 -22.80 17.49
C ALA A 182 -32.65 -21.74 17.78
N THR A 183 -32.53 -21.03 18.91
CA THR A 183 -33.36 -19.85 19.26
C THR A 183 -32.55 -18.79 20.01
N GLY A 184 -33.06 -17.56 20.11
CA GLY A 184 -32.47 -16.48 20.92
C GLY A 184 -31.06 -16.07 20.45
N PRO A 185 -30.17 -15.61 21.36
CA PRO A 185 -28.83 -15.14 21.01
C PRO A 185 -27.95 -16.17 20.27
N GLU A 186 -28.17 -17.47 20.47
CA GLU A 186 -27.49 -18.51 19.70
C GLU A 186 -27.96 -18.55 18.25
N PHE A 187 -29.28 -18.50 18.02
CA PHE A 187 -29.84 -18.34 16.67
C PHE A 187 -29.39 -17.02 16.03
N GLU A 188 -29.39 -15.92 16.76
CA GLU A 188 -28.97 -14.61 16.24
C GLU A 188 -27.52 -14.66 15.74
N ARG A 189 -26.60 -15.22 16.54
CA ARG A 189 -25.20 -15.42 16.13
C ARG A 189 -25.08 -16.40 14.96
N MET A 190 -25.73 -17.57 15.01
CA MET A 190 -25.66 -18.56 13.94
C MET A 190 -26.24 -18.05 12.61
N PHE A 191 -27.36 -17.32 12.66
CA PHE A 191 -27.97 -16.70 11.49
C PHE A 191 -27.05 -15.65 10.88
N LEU A 192 -26.49 -14.75 11.70
CA LEU A 192 -25.53 -13.74 11.23
C LEU A 192 -24.28 -14.40 10.62
N GLU A 193 -23.65 -15.36 11.31
CA GLU A 193 -22.48 -16.08 10.80
C GLU A 193 -22.75 -16.84 9.50
N ARG A 194 -23.91 -17.49 9.36
CA ARG A 194 -24.27 -18.26 8.17
C ARG A 194 -24.68 -17.36 7.01
N MET A 195 -25.46 -16.30 7.26
CA MET A 195 -25.86 -15.36 6.22
C MET A 195 -24.67 -14.53 5.73
N ILE A 196 -23.77 -14.07 6.60
CA ILE A 196 -22.51 -13.45 6.18
C ILE A 196 -21.67 -14.42 5.34
N ALA A 197 -21.49 -15.67 5.76
CA ALA A 197 -20.71 -16.66 5.01
C ALA A 197 -21.34 -17.04 3.65
N HIS A 198 -22.67 -17.04 3.57
CA HIS A 198 -23.44 -17.24 2.35
C HIS A 198 -23.24 -16.06 1.39
N HIS A 199 -23.43 -14.83 1.87
CA HIS A 199 -23.22 -13.61 1.08
C HIS A 199 -21.76 -13.46 0.62
N ASP A 200 -20.76 -13.78 1.46
CA ASP A 200 -19.35 -13.90 1.07
C ASP A 200 -19.15 -14.92 -0.08
N GLY A 201 -19.97 -15.98 -0.14
CA GLY A 201 -20.00 -16.95 -1.22
C GLY A 201 -20.57 -16.38 -2.53
N ALA A 202 -21.67 -15.64 -2.46
CA ALA A 202 -22.22 -14.92 -3.62
C ALA A 202 -21.22 -13.89 -4.17
N LEU A 203 -20.51 -13.17 -3.29
CA LEU A 203 -19.45 -12.25 -3.68
C LEU A 203 -18.30 -12.98 -4.40
N LYS A 204 -17.82 -14.12 -3.88
CA LYS A 204 -16.80 -14.93 -4.59
C LYS A 204 -17.27 -15.49 -5.92
N MET A 205 -18.52 -15.96 -6.02
CA MET A 205 -19.09 -16.40 -7.30
C MET A 205 -19.17 -15.25 -8.31
N THR A 206 -19.36 -14.01 -7.84
CA THR A 206 -19.32 -12.80 -8.66
C THR A 206 -17.88 -12.43 -9.05
N GLU A 207 -16.92 -12.54 -8.14
CA GLU A 207 -15.48 -12.36 -8.43
C GLU A 207 -14.97 -13.40 -9.44
N HIS A 208 -15.31 -14.69 -9.26
CA HIS A 208 -14.98 -15.78 -10.18
C HIS A 208 -15.67 -15.70 -11.55
N LEU A 209 -16.72 -14.88 -11.71
CA LEU A 209 -17.17 -14.40 -13.02
C LEU A 209 -16.21 -13.32 -13.53
N LEU A 210 -16.08 -12.21 -12.79
CA LEU A 210 -15.36 -10.98 -13.18
C LEU A 210 -13.87 -11.18 -13.50
N ASP A 211 -13.23 -12.18 -12.91
CA ASP A 211 -11.82 -12.54 -13.17
C ASP A 211 -11.60 -13.13 -14.58
N ARG A 212 -12.66 -13.55 -15.29
CA ARG A 212 -12.54 -14.19 -16.61
C ARG A 212 -12.49 -13.15 -17.75
N PRO A 213 -11.57 -13.29 -18.73
CA PRO A 213 -11.42 -12.31 -19.80
C PRO A 213 -12.72 -11.97 -20.53
N GLY A 214 -13.17 -10.72 -20.34
CA GLY A 214 -14.34 -10.13 -21.01
C GLY A 214 -15.69 -10.33 -20.31
N SER A 215 -15.75 -10.99 -19.15
CA SER A 215 -17.03 -11.26 -18.51
C SER A 215 -17.77 -10.01 -17.97
N ALA A 216 -19.06 -10.18 -17.67
CA ALA A 216 -19.99 -9.23 -17.07
C ALA A 216 -20.10 -7.86 -17.79
N TYR A 217 -19.68 -7.76 -19.06
CA TYR A 217 -19.56 -6.49 -19.78
C TYR A 217 -20.87 -6.13 -20.53
N GLU A 218 -21.85 -7.03 -20.68
CA GLU A 218 -23.21 -6.62 -21.07
C GLU A 218 -23.82 -5.70 -19.98
N PRO A 219 -24.24 -4.44 -20.28
CA PRO A 219 -24.65 -3.49 -19.23
C PRO A 219 -25.80 -3.94 -18.30
N VAL A 220 -26.63 -4.89 -18.76
CA VAL A 220 -27.72 -5.47 -17.97
C VAL A 220 -27.20 -6.51 -16.97
N LEU A 221 -26.21 -7.33 -17.35
CA LEU A 221 -25.51 -8.25 -16.45
C LEU A 221 -24.50 -7.52 -15.56
N GLU A 222 -23.84 -6.47 -16.07
CA GLU A 222 -23.02 -5.57 -15.27
C GLU A 222 -23.87 -4.98 -14.15
N ALA A 223 -25.02 -4.38 -14.47
CA ALA A 223 -25.93 -3.85 -13.46
C ALA A 223 -26.32 -4.93 -12.44
N PHE A 224 -26.75 -6.11 -12.88
CA PHE A 224 -27.13 -7.20 -11.98
C PHE A 224 -25.99 -7.70 -11.07
N THR A 225 -24.78 -7.88 -11.60
CA THR A 225 -23.60 -8.24 -10.80
C THR A 225 -23.17 -7.10 -9.88
N THR A 226 -23.44 -5.84 -10.25
CA THR A 226 -23.31 -4.66 -9.38
C THR A 226 -24.33 -4.71 -8.25
N ASP A 227 -25.59 -5.01 -8.55
CA ASP A 227 -26.71 -4.99 -7.62
C ASP A 227 -26.55 -6.13 -6.60
N VAL A 228 -26.27 -7.36 -7.05
CA VAL A 228 -25.88 -8.48 -6.16
C VAL A 228 -24.66 -8.09 -5.32
N LYS A 229 -23.58 -7.55 -5.92
CA LYS A 229 -22.40 -7.15 -5.13
C LYS A 229 -22.71 -6.05 -4.11
N ASN A 230 -23.60 -5.10 -4.44
CA ASN A 230 -23.97 -3.99 -3.58
C ASN A 230 -24.93 -4.40 -2.46
N ASP A 231 -26.00 -5.13 -2.76
CA ASP A 231 -26.98 -5.53 -1.76
C ASP A 231 -26.40 -6.62 -0.85
N GLN A 232 -25.67 -7.61 -1.37
CA GLN A 232 -24.95 -8.57 -0.53
C GLN A 232 -23.91 -7.85 0.36
N LYS A 233 -23.11 -6.90 -0.16
CA LYS A 233 -22.19 -6.10 0.67
C LYS A 233 -22.92 -5.17 1.66
N ALA A 234 -24.08 -4.63 1.31
CA ALA A 234 -24.85 -3.76 2.20
C ALA A 234 -25.57 -4.56 3.31
N GLU A 235 -25.98 -5.79 3.03
CA GLU A 235 -26.50 -6.74 4.02
C GLU A 235 -25.39 -7.25 4.93
N ILE A 236 -24.21 -7.62 4.39
CA ILE A 236 -23.00 -7.86 5.20
C ILE A 236 -22.67 -6.64 6.05
N ALA A 237 -22.62 -5.43 5.48
CA ALA A 237 -22.28 -4.21 6.23
C ALA A 237 -23.30 -3.89 7.34
N ARG A 238 -24.60 -4.18 7.14
CA ARG A 238 -25.62 -4.08 8.20
C ARG A 238 -25.39 -5.11 9.31
N MET A 239 -25.15 -6.37 8.96
CA MET A 239 -24.85 -7.46 9.90
C MET A 239 -23.53 -7.21 10.65
N MET A 240 -22.52 -6.63 9.98
CA MET A 240 -21.22 -6.27 10.54
C MET A 240 -21.27 -4.98 11.36
N ALA A 241 -22.14 -4.01 11.07
CA ALA A 241 -22.34 -2.84 11.93
C ALA A 241 -22.95 -3.23 13.29
N ILE A 242 -23.84 -4.23 13.29
CA ILE A 242 -24.39 -4.85 14.52
C ILE A 242 -23.29 -5.54 15.35
N LEU A 243 -22.22 -6.03 14.72
CA LEU A 243 -21.06 -6.64 15.38
C LEU A 243 -19.98 -5.61 15.78
N GLY A 244 -19.80 -4.56 14.97
CA GLY A 244 -18.71 -3.57 15.07
C GLY A 244 -18.88 -2.51 16.17
N GLN A 245 -20.09 -2.32 16.70
CA GLN A 245 -20.39 -1.43 17.84
C GLN A 245 -19.77 -1.89 19.18
N LEU A 246 -18.84 -2.84 19.13
CA LEU A 246 -18.12 -3.42 20.27
C LEU A 246 -16.60 -3.10 20.27
N SER A 247 -16.08 -2.38 19.25
CA SER A 247 -14.66 -2.01 19.12
C SER A 247 -14.34 -0.66 19.79
N PRO A 248 -13.24 -0.53 20.55
CA PRO A 248 -12.81 0.72 21.18
C PRO A 248 -11.67 1.48 20.48
N ASP A 249 -11.10 0.98 19.36
CA ASP A 249 -10.01 1.69 18.66
C ASP A 249 -10.56 2.89 17.85
N PRO A 250 -10.03 4.12 18.02
CA PRO A 250 -10.56 5.32 17.36
C PRO A 250 -10.33 5.38 15.83
N ARG A 251 -9.63 4.40 15.24
CA ARG A 251 -9.59 4.18 13.79
C ARG A 251 -10.86 3.50 13.26
N THR A 252 -11.56 2.73 14.10
CA THR A 252 -12.78 2.03 13.69
C THR A 252 -13.88 3.04 13.32
N GLY A 253 -14.33 3.02 12.06
CA GLY A 253 -15.42 3.88 11.58
C GLY A 253 -15.01 5.31 11.24
N LEU A 254 -13.74 5.57 10.92
CA LEU A 254 -13.33 6.87 10.37
C LEU A 254 -14.12 7.21 9.10
N LYS A 255 -14.62 8.45 9.03
CA LYS A 255 -15.39 8.97 7.87
C LYS A 255 -14.62 8.78 6.56
N ALA A 256 -15.24 8.18 5.56
CA ALA A 256 -14.68 8.02 4.23
C ALA A 256 -14.39 9.36 3.51
N GLY A 257 -13.47 9.35 2.54
CA GLY A 257 -13.23 10.48 1.63
C GLY A 257 -11.88 10.44 0.92
N PHE A 258 -11.84 10.80 -0.36
CA PHE A 258 -10.59 10.81 -1.14
C PHE A 258 -9.58 11.85 -0.60
N ARG A 259 -10.03 13.08 -0.29
CA ARG A 259 -9.17 14.17 0.23
C ARG A 259 -9.52 14.62 1.65
N ASP A 260 -10.70 14.24 2.12
CA ASP A 260 -11.36 14.76 3.31
C ASP A 260 -11.87 13.64 4.23
N ALA A 261 -11.29 12.43 4.13
CA ALA A 261 -11.50 11.37 5.12
C ALA A 261 -11.18 11.84 6.54
N GLY A 262 -11.90 11.29 7.52
CA GLY A 262 -11.54 11.37 8.92
C GLY A 262 -10.16 10.74 9.13
N GLN A 263 -9.40 11.29 10.09
CA GLN A 263 -8.02 10.88 10.37
C GLN A 263 -7.86 10.62 11.85
N ALA A 264 -7.09 9.59 12.21
CA ALA A 264 -6.68 9.31 13.58
C ALA A 264 -5.15 9.27 13.66
N ALA A 265 -4.57 9.78 14.74
CA ALA A 265 -3.13 9.77 14.95
C ALA A 265 -2.80 9.59 16.43
N ARG A 266 -1.77 8.77 16.71
CA ARG A 266 -1.22 8.54 18.04
C ARG A 266 0.29 8.62 17.95
N ASN A 267 0.90 9.50 18.74
CA ASN A 267 2.35 9.71 18.81
C ASN A 267 3.03 10.07 17.45
N MET A 268 2.24 10.53 16.48
CA MET A 268 2.66 10.96 15.15
C MET A 268 1.86 12.19 14.71
N LYS A 269 2.43 12.98 13.80
CA LYS A 269 1.83 14.17 13.21
C LYS A 269 2.08 14.20 11.71
N LEU A 270 1.02 14.41 10.92
CA LEU A 270 1.13 14.74 9.49
C LEU A 270 1.73 16.16 9.34
N VAL A 271 2.83 16.26 8.60
CA VAL A 271 3.57 17.51 8.34
C VAL A 271 3.21 18.08 6.98
N ALA A 272 3.14 17.22 5.96
CA ALA A 272 2.72 17.56 4.61
C ALA A 272 1.98 16.40 3.95
N SER A 273 1.06 16.73 3.04
CA SER A 273 0.38 15.78 2.16
C SER A 273 0.36 16.37 0.77
N LEU A 274 0.88 15.63 -0.22
CA LEU A 274 1.09 16.08 -1.59
C LEU A 274 0.27 15.19 -2.52
N PRO A 275 -0.61 15.74 -3.38
CA PRO A 275 -1.34 14.92 -4.35
C PRO A 275 -0.41 14.33 -5.41
N LYS A 276 -0.82 13.24 -6.05
CA LYS A 276 -0.11 12.69 -7.22
C LYS A 276 0.09 13.77 -8.30
N PRO A 277 1.29 13.85 -8.93
CA PRO A 277 1.55 14.82 -10.01
C PRO A 277 0.67 14.64 -11.25
N THR A 278 0.56 15.69 -12.05
CA THR A 278 -0.15 15.65 -13.34
C THR A 278 0.47 14.59 -14.27
N GLY A 279 -0.37 13.75 -14.89
CA GLY A 279 0.06 12.57 -15.65
C GLY A 279 0.20 11.30 -14.80
N PHE A 280 -0.06 11.37 -13.48
CA PHE A 280 -0.08 10.22 -12.56
C PHE A 280 -1.46 10.02 -11.90
N PHE A 281 -2.54 10.48 -12.56
CA PHE A 281 -3.96 10.24 -12.26
C PHE A 281 -4.83 10.70 -13.46
N ASP A 282 -6.08 10.21 -13.61
CA ASP A 282 -7.07 10.84 -14.51
C ASP A 282 -7.67 12.08 -13.80
N PRO A 283 -7.53 13.30 -14.35
CA PRO A 283 -8.09 14.51 -13.75
C PRO A 283 -9.63 14.51 -13.60
N ARG A 284 -10.34 13.68 -14.37
CA ARG A 284 -11.81 13.49 -14.29
C ARG A 284 -12.20 12.40 -13.28
N ASN A 285 -11.25 11.54 -12.90
CA ASN A 285 -11.45 10.42 -12.00
C ASN A 285 -10.23 10.22 -11.07
N PRO A 286 -9.91 11.21 -10.20
CA PRO A 286 -8.67 11.21 -9.43
C PRO A 286 -8.64 10.14 -8.33
N ALA A 287 -9.80 9.65 -7.90
CA ALA A 287 -9.95 8.59 -6.89
C ALA A 287 -9.95 7.16 -7.49
N GLY A 288 -9.95 7.01 -8.82
CA GLY A 288 -10.02 5.70 -9.46
C GLY A 288 -11.38 4.99 -9.30
N LEU A 289 -12.47 5.75 -9.19
CA LEU A 289 -13.84 5.21 -9.17
C LEU A 289 -14.13 4.41 -10.46
N PRO A 290 -15.05 3.43 -10.42
CA PRO A 290 -15.58 2.84 -11.65
C PRO A 290 -16.23 3.89 -12.58
N PRO A 291 -16.29 3.66 -13.91
CA PRO A 291 -16.74 4.67 -14.88
C PRO A 291 -18.27 4.83 -14.92
N VAL A 292 -18.76 6.07 -14.98
CA VAL A 292 -20.21 6.38 -15.07
C VAL A 292 -20.86 5.73 -16.29
N LYS A 293 -21.99 5.02 -16.09
CA LYS A 293 -22.84 4.49 -17.17
C LYS A 293 -23.56 5.65 -17.88
N PRO A 294 -23.64 5.68 -19.23
CA PRO A 294 -24.39 6.71 -19.95
C PRO A 294 -25.88 6.71 -19.58
N ALA A 295 -26.47 7.89 -19.44
CA ALA A 295 -27.91 8.02 -19.19
C ALA A 295 -28.71 7.48 -20.40
N LYS A 296 -29.71 6.63 -20.13
CA LYS A 296 -30.58 6.04 -21.16
C LYS A 296 -31.28 7.13 -21.97
N GLY A 297 -30.91 7.28 -23.25
CA GLY A 297 -31.59 8.16 -24.21
C GLY A 297 -30.71 9.17 -24.97
N ALA A 298 -29.38 9.18 -24.78
CA ALA A 298 -28.49 10.16 -25.41
C ALA A 298 -28.11 9.89 -26.88
N ASP A 299 -28.39 8.69 -27.43
CA ASP A 299 -28.02 8.32 -28.80
C ASP A 299 -29.06 8.75 -29.84
N ALA A 300 -29.06 10.04 -30.19
CA ALA A 300 -29.75 10.55 -31.37
C ALA A 300 -28.99 11.72 -32.02
N ALA A 301 -28.62 11.54 -33.30
CA ALA A 301 -28.09 12.53 -34.24
C ALA A 301 -26.75 13.23 -33.89
N VAL A 302 -25.65 12.64 -34.36
CA VAL A 302 -24.46 13.41 -34.80
C VAL A 302 -24.17 13.09 -36.27
N THR A 303 -24.67 13.96 -37.17
CA THR A 303 -24.36 13.91 -38.61
C THR A 303 -23.39 15.05 -38.96
N PRO A 304 -22.24 14.82 -39.60
CA PRO A 304 -21.16 15.81 -39.66
C PRO A 304 -21.25 16.78 -40.85
N THR A 305 -21.83 17.98 -40.65
CA THR A 305 -21.71 19.10 -41.60
C THR A 305 -21.87 20.49 -40.95
N ALA A 306 -21.16 21.47 -41.53
CA ALA A 306 -21.34 22.94 -41.44
C ALA A 306 -20.70 23.73 -40.26
N THR A 307 -20.08 24.84 -40.69
CA THR A 307 -19.33 25.92 -40.02
C THR A 307 -19.96 26.61 -38.79
N PRO A 308 -19.15 27.28 -37.93
CA PRO A 308 -19.59 27.84 -36.65
C PRO A 308 -20.15 29.28 -36.73
N ALA A 309 -21.18 29.57 -35.92
CA ALA A 309 -21.67 30.94 -35.70
C ALA A 309 -22.27 31.15 -34.27
N ALA A 310 -21.62 32.06 -33.53
CA ALA A 310 -22.12 32.95 -32.46
C ALA A 310 -23.23 32.53 -31.45
N THR A 311 -22.84 32.62 -30.16
CA THR A 311 -23.66 32.97 -28.96
C THR A 311 -24.44 31.82 -28.25
N PRO A 312 -24.21 31.59 -26.94
CA PRO A 312 -24.99 30.64 -26.15
C PRO A 312 -26.25 31.27 -25.51
N PRO A 313 -27.38 30.54 -25.41
CA PRO A 313 -28.51 30.93 -24.57
C PRO A 313 -28.24 30.68 -23.08
N THR A 314 -28.93 31.43 -22.21
CA THR A 314 -28.70 31.47 -20.75
C THR A 314 -29.35 30.33 -19.97
N ALA A 315 -28.74 29.95 -18.85
CA ALA A 315 -29.27 28.94 -17.94
C ALA A 315 -30.56 29.37 -17.21
N ALA A 316 -31.45 28.40 -17.01
CA ALA A 316 -32.53 28.41 -16.02
C ALA A 316 -32.58 27.01 -15.39
N ALA A 317 -32.79 26.90 -14.07
CA ALA A 317 -32.48 25.69 -13.29
C ALA A 317 -33.71 25.08 -12.60
N ARG A 318 -33.67 23.74 -12.39
CA ARG A 318 -34.28 22.92 -11.33
C ARG A 318 -34.20 21.42 -11.71
N ASP A 319 -34.06 20.45 -10.81
CA ASP A 319 -33.36 20.42 -9.52
C ASP A 319 -33.21 18.97 -9.02
N ALA A 320 -32.31 18.74 -8.05
CA ALA A 320 -32.24 17.58 -7.14
C ALA A 320 -32.05 16.13 -7.69
N LYS A 321 -30.82 15.62 -7.50
CA LYS A 321 -30.47 14.24 -7.05
C LYS A 321 -31.02 13.02 -7.83
N SER A 322 -30.23 12.57 -8.80
CA SER A 322 -29.85 11.16 -8.91
C SER A 322 -28.34 11.05 -8.76
N ASP A 323 -27.82 10.12 -7.95
CA ASP A 323 -26.40 9.75 -8.03
C ASP A 323 -26.15 9.23 -9.47
N PRO A 324 -25.05 9.61 -10.14
CA PRO A 324 -24.72 9.05 -11.45
C PRO A 324 -24.47 7.55 -11.29
N ASP A 325 -25.13 6.73 -12.11
CA ASP A 325 -24.93 5.29 -12.12
C ASP A 325 -23.50 4.96 -12.57
N PHE A 326 -22.77 4.11 -11.84
CA PHE A 326 -21.40 3.72 -12.15
C PHE A 326 -21.36 2.25 -12.65
N GLY A 327 -20.43 1.94 -13.54
CA GLY A 327 -20.10 0.56 -13.93
C GLY A 327 -19.32 -0.17 -12.84
N THR A 328 -18.87 -1.40 -13.10
CA THR A 328 -18.15 -2.22 -12.09
C THR A 328 -16.63 -2.14 -12.20
N ARG A 329 -16.10 -1.85 -13.39
CA ARG A 329 -14.67 -1.99 -13.68
C ARG A 329 -13.87 -0.80 -13.14
N SER A 330 -13.24 -0.97 -11.98
CA SER A 330 -12.13 -0.10 -11.55
C SER A 330 -11.08 -0.01 -12.66
N PRO A 331 -10.49 1.17 -12.91
CA PRO A 331 -9.42 1.30 -13.90
C PRO A 331 -8.25 0.38 -13.52
N LEU A 332 -7.56 -0.17 -14.53
CA LEU A 332 -6.28 -0.87 -14.32
C LEU A 332 -5.37 -0.01 -13.44
N LEU A 333 -4.55 -0.65 -12.59
CA LEU A 333 -3.66 0.00 -11.61
C LEU A 333 -2.59 0.95 -12.20
N SER A 334 -2.68 1.26 -13.50
CA SER A 334 -2.04 2.32 -14.30
C SER A 334 -1.37 3.50 -13.59
N PHE A 335 -1.89 3.97 -12.45
CA PHE A 335 -1.45 5.15 -11.71
C PHE A 335 -1.20 4.89 -10.20
N ALA A 336 -1.16 3.64 -9.73
CA ALA A 336 -0.85 3.31 -8.33
C ALA A 336 0.58 3.75 -7.97
N ASN A 337 0.74 4.53 -6.90
CA ASN A 337 2.06 4.79 -6.30
C ASN A 337 2.61 3.50 -5.65
N THR A 338 3.93 3.34 -5.67
CA THR A 338 4.58 2.17 -5.07
C THR A 338 5.74 2.57 -4.15
N ASP A 339 6.80 1.76 -4.03
CA ASP A 339 7.94 2.03 -3.16
C ASP A 339 8.76 3.26 -3.59
N MET A 340 9.60 3.77 -2.67
CA MET A 340 10.38 5.00 -2.88
C MET A 340 11.82 4.89 -2.35
N ALA A 341 12.75 5.55 -3.05
CA ALA A 341 14.18 5.57 -2.74
C ALA A 341 14.71 6.98 -2.50
N PHE A 342 15.75 7.10 -1.67
CA PHE A 342 16.31 8.38 -1.22
C PHE A 342 17.81 8.39 -1.48
N SER A 343 18.34 9.52 -1.96
CA SER A 343 19.77 9.79 -1.99
C SER A 343 20.02 11.27 -1.71
N LYS A 344 20.67 11.58 -0.58
CA LYS A 344 20.87 12.95 -0.07
C LYS A 344 19.56 13.71 0.06
N ASP A 345 19.37 14.76 -0.75
CA ASP A 345 18.16 15.58 -0.86
C ASP A 345 17.21 15.11 -1.98
N LEU A 346 17.55 14.07 -2.74
CA LEU A 346 16.71 13.51 -3.80
C LEU A 346 15.83 12.39 -3.24
N LEU A 347 14.53 12.42 -3.58
CA LEU A 347 13.55 11.38 -3.34
C LEU A 347 12.96 10.95 -4.70
N ALA A 348 13.01 9.65 -5.00
CA ALA A 348 12.33 9.03 -6.13
C ALA A 348 11.11 8.23 -5.63
N VAL A 349 9.92 8.54 -6.14
CA VAL A 349 8.67 7.81 -5.84
C VAL A 349 8.29 6.97 -7.06
N GLY A 350 8.22 5.66 -6.86
CA GLY A 350 7.76 4.67 -7.85
C GLY A 350 6.26 4.75 -8.12
N ASN A 351 5.86 4.32 -9.32
CA ASN A 351 4.47 4.26 -9.72
C ASN A 351 4.27 3.30 -10.91
N TYR A 352 3.10 2.69 -11.02
CA TYR A 352 2.70 1.85 -12.15
C TYR A 352 2.76 2.54 -13.52
N HIS A 353 2.85 3.88 -13.56
CA HIS A 353 3.00 4.71 -14.76
C HIS A 353 4.44 5.15 -15.06
N GLY A 354 5.41 4.93 -14.17
CA GLY A 354 6.74 5.54 -14.25
C GLY A 354 7.27 5.93 -12.87
N PHE A 355 7.89 7.10 -12.73
CA PHE A 355 8.34 7.60 -11.43
C PHE A 355 8.33 9.14 -11.33
N ASN A 356 8.38 9.66 -10.11
CA ASN A 356 8.43 11.09 -9.82
C ASN A 356 9.63 11.42 -8.94
N LEU A 357 10.39 12.45 -9.31
CA LEU A 357 11.58 12.90 -8.58
C LEU A 357 11.26 14.18 -7.79
N TYR A 358 11.64 14.23 -6.51
CA TYR A 358 11.41 15.33 -5.58
C TYR A 358 12.70 15.76 -4.89
N ARG A 359 12.80 17.04 -4.51
CA ARG A 359 13.83 17.58 -3.64
C ARG A 359 13.30 17.77 -2.22
N LEU A 360 14.00 17.23 -1.24
CA LEU A 360 13.67 17.32 0.18
C LEU A 360 14.11 18.67 0.76
N GLY A 361 13.18 19.35 1.42
CA GLY A 361 13.49 20.53 2.25
C GLY A 361 13.74 20.12 3.70
N ARG A 362 14.58 20.87 4.42
CA ARG A 362 14.80 20.63 5.87
C ARG A 362 13.53 20.82 6.69
N ASP A 363 12.70 21.82 6.34
CA ASP A 363 11.51 22.22 7.10
C ASP A 363 10.29 22.43 6.19
N ALA A 364 10.26 21.75 5.04
CA ALA A 364 9.25 21.98 3.99
C ALA A 364 8.84 20.68 3.28
N ALA A 365 7.65 20.70 2.67
CA ALA A 365 7.15 19.63 1.81
C ALA A 365 8.11 19.36 0.63
N PRO A 366 8.29 18.10 0.20
CA PRO A 366 9.12 17.75 -0.96
C PRO A 366 8.72 18.50 -2.24
N VAL A 367 9.68 19.11 -2.90
CA VAL A 367 9.45 19.93 -4.11
C VAL A 367 9.68 19.08 -5.35
N LEU A 368 8.64 18.85 -6.14
CA LEU A 368 8.70 18.05 -7.37
C LEU A 368 9.70 18.65 -8.38
N ILE A 369 10.63 17.82 -8.87
CA ILE A 369 11.71 18.15 -9.82
C ILE A 369 11.30 17.76 -11.25
N SER A 370 10.75 16.55 -11.42
CA SER A 370 10.27 16.02 -12.72
C SER A 370 9.32 14.84 -12.53
N SER A 371 8.46 14.62 -13.52
CA SER A 371 7.57 13.48 -13.63
C SER A 371 7.92 12.66 -14.87
N VAL A 372 8.27 11.38 -14.72
CA VAL A 372 8.80 10.53 -15.80
C VAL A 372 7.81 9.42 -16.13
N VAL A 373 7.07 9.61 -17.22
CA VAL A 373 6.10 8.65 -17.77
C VAL A 373 6.85 7.53 -18.48
N CYS A 374 6.78 6.33 -17.91
CA CYS A 374 7.38 5.09 -18.39
C CYS A 374 6.45 3.92 -18.01
N PRO A 375 5.31 3.72 -18.70
CA PRO A 375 4.33 2.70 -18.31
C PRO A 375 4.95 1.30 -18.20
N GLY A 376 4.49 0.52 -17.22
CA GLY A 376 5.08 -0.79 -16.94
C GLY A 376 4.43 -1.60 -15.81
N GLY A 377 3.79 -0.95 -14.83
CA GLY A 377 3.29 -1.65 -13.63
C GLY A 377 4.41 -2.05 -12.68
N GLN A 378 4.06 -2.24 -11.40
CA GLN A 378 5.00 -2.07 -10.29
C GLN A 378 5.63 -0.68 -10.36
N GLY A 379 6.90 -0.59 -10.77
CA GLY A 379 7.61 0.69 -10.81
C GLY A 379 8.37 1.02 -9.53
N ASP A 380 8.58 0.04 -8.66
CA ASP A 380 9.44 0.14 -7.48
C ASP A 380 10.85 0.55 -7.88
N VAL A 381 11.47 1.44 -7.09
CA VAL A 381 12.70 2.14 -7.46
C VAL A 381 13.83 1.95 -6.45
N SER A 382 15.07 1.88 -6.95
CA SER A 382 16.31 2.05 -6.19
C SER A 382 17.21 3.10 -6.84
N ILE A 383 18.03 3.79 -6.05
CA ILE A 383 19.07 4.72 -6.50
C ILE A 383 20.46 4.12 -6.20
N VAL A 384 21.39 4.21 -7.16
CA VAL A 384 22.80 3.86 -6.97
C VAL A 384 23.68 4.90 -7.67
N GLY A 385 24.23 5.83 -6.88
CA GLY A 385 25.00 6.97 -7.40
C GLY A 385 24.14 7.87 -8.29
N ASN A 386 24.45 7.93 -9.58
CA ASN A 386 23.68 8.66 -10.58
C ASN A 386 22.66 7.78 -11.33
N LEU A 387 22.50 6.50 -10.96
CA LEU A 387 21.54 5.59 -11.59
C LEU A 387 20.26 5.46 -10.76
N LEU A 388 19.12 5.41 -11.44
CA LEU A 388 17.84 4.94 -10.89
C LEU A 388 17.47 3.63 -11.58
N ILE A 389 17.18 2.60 -10.79
CA ILE A 389 16.73 1.28 -11.23
C ILE A 389 15.23 1.20 -10.96
N MET A 390 14.46 0.67 -11.90
CA MET A 390 12.99 0.58 -11.81
C MET A 390 12.51 -0.83 -12.20
N SER A 391 11.70 -1.44 -11.33
CA SER A 391 10.95 -2.66 -11.63
C SER A 391 9.89 -2.43 -12.71
N VAL A 392 9.79 -3.35 -13.68
CA VAL A 392 8.69 -3.40 -14.64
C VAL A 392 8.16 -4.82 -14.74
N GLU A 393 6.89 -4.99 -14.46
CA GLU A 393 6.27 -6.32 -14.47
C GLU A 393 5.32 -6.57 -15.63
N GLN A 394 4.38 -5.65 -15.88
CA GLN A 394 3.18 -5.92 -16.65
C GLN A 394 3.45 -5.93 -18.16
N THR A 395 2.66 -6.72 -18.89
CA THR A 395 2.78 -6.90 -20.34
C THR A 395 2.59 -5.63 -21.18
N ARG A 396 2.07 -4.54 -20.60
CA ARG A 396 1.97 -3.21 -21.22
C ARG A 396 3.26 -2.40 -21.18
N GLY A 397 4.32 -2.87 -20.52
CA GLY A 397 5.62 -2.21 -20.57
C GLY A 397 6.20 -2.24 -21.98
N ARG A 398 6.69 -1.10 -22.48
CA ARG A 398 7.43 -0.99 -23.75
C ARG A 398 8.92 -0.73 -23.53
N VAL A 399 9.75 -1.18 -24.46
CA VAL A 399 11.21 -0.93 -24.52
C VAL A 399 11.54 0.57 -24.65
N ASP A 400 10.69 1.31 -25.37
CA ASP A 400 10.83 2.73 -25.68
C ASP A 400 10.04 3.67 -24.74
N CYS A 401 9.47 3.13 -23.65
CA CYS A 401 8.51 3.83 -22.79
C CYS A 401 7.35 4.52 -23.52
N GLY A 402 6.93 3.99 -24.68
CA GLY A 402 5.67 4.34 -25.33
C GLY A 402 4.46 4.18 -24.40
N MET A 403 3.41 4.96 -24.69
CA MET A 403 2.11 4.87 -24.01
C MET A 403 1.10 4.01 -24.80
N GLU A 404 1.51 3.56 -25.99
CA GLU A 404 0.78 2.70 -26.90
C GLU A 404 0.59 1.29 -26.31
N SER A 405 -0.60 0.71 -26.47
CA SER A 405 -0.86 -0.68 -26.10
C SER A 405 -0.15 -1.67 -27.03
N ILE A 406 0.40 -2.75 -26.48
CA ILE A 406 0.89 -3.90 -27.26
C ILE A 406 -0.24 -4.91 -27.38
N SER A 407 -0.70 -5.16 -28.61
CA SER A 407 -1.85 -6.03 -28.93
C SER A 407 -1.48 -7.49 -29.22
N GLU A 408 -0.23 -7.77 -29.55
CA GLU A 408 0.25 -9.08 -29.99
C GLU A 408 0.60 -9.92 -28.75
N ASP A 409 0.37 -11.25 -28.79
CA ASP A 409 0.80 -12.16 -27.70
C ASP A 409 2.33 -12.16 -27.54
N VAL A 410 3.05 -12.10 -28.65
CA VAL A 410 4.51 -12.11 -28.75
C VAL A 410 4.96 -10.81 -29.44
N SER A 411 5.61 -9.91 -28.71
CA SER A 411 6.07 -8.63 -29.27
C SER A 411 7.50 -8.28 -28.86
N LYS A 412 8.31 -7.86 -29.84
CA LYS A 412 9.67 -7.34 -29.62
C LYS A 412 9.71 -5.97 -28.97
N GLU A 413 8.57 -5.26 -28.96
CA GLU A 413 8.42 -3.96 -28.32
C GLU A 413 8.13 -4.10 -26.82
N ARG A 414 7.72 -5.30 -26.36
CA ARG A 414 7.38 -5.57 -24.97
C ARG A 414 8.59 -5.58 -24.05
N PHE A 415 8.48 -4.89 -22.93
CA PHE A 415 9.45 -4.87 -21.85
C PHE A 415 8.87 -5.36 -20.52
N ARG A 416 9.56 -6.31 -19.88
CA ARG A 416 9.36 -6.75 -18.48
C ARG A 416 10.73 -7.08 -17.88
N GLY A 417 11.04 -6.58 -16.69
CA GLY A 417 12.36 -6.71 -16.06
C GLY A 417 12.81 -5.38 -15.46
N LEU A 418 14.12 -5.09 -15.46
CA LEU A 418 14.68 -3.84 -14.91
C LEU A 418 14.89 -2.77 -15.97
N ARG A 419 14.37 -1.56 -15.77
CA ARG A 419 14.84 -0.35 -16.48
C ARG A 419 15.92 0.35 -15.66
N ILE A 420 16.87 0.99 -16.33
CA ILE A 420 17.98 1.72 -15.72
C ILE A 420 18.07 3.10 -16.34
N PHE A 421 17.97 4.14 -15.51
CA PHE A 421 17.98 5.54 -15.90
C PHE A 421 19.20 6.27 -15.33
N ASP A 422 19.84 7.12 -16.12
CA ASP A 422 20.74 8.15 -15.61
C ASP A 422 19.90 9.33 -15.09
N ILE A 423 20.14 9.70 -13.84
CA ILE A 423 19.50 10.79 -13.11
C ILE A 423 20.49 11.89 -12.68
N ALA A 424 21.69 11.94 -13.28
CA ALA A 424 22.68 12.99 -13.04
C ALA A 424 22.14 14.42 -13.27
N ASP A 425 21.23 14.59 -14.24
CA ASP A 425 20.25 15.68 -14.26
C ASP A 425 18.87 15.14 -13.86
N PRO A 426 18.44 15.27 -12.59
CA PRO A 426 17.13 14.81 -12.14
C PRO A 426 15.97 15.64 -12.71
N ARG A 427 16.22 16.65 -13.55
CA ARG A 427 15.19 17.37 -14.34
C ARG A 427 15.06 16.83 -15.77
N ARG A 428 15.93 15.89 -16.17
CA ARG A 428 15.94 15.23 -17.48
C ARG A 428 16.48 13.79 -17.42
N PRO A 429 15.88 12.86 -16.65
CA PRO A 429 16.32 11.46 -16.64
C PRO A 429 16.33 10.81 -18.03
N VAL A 430 17.33 9.96 -18.29
CA VAL A 430 17.54 9.28 -19.58
C VAL A 430 17.58 7.78 -19.34
N GLN A 431 16.81 6.97 -20.07
CA GLN A 431 16.96 5.52 -20.01
C GLN A 431 18.31 5.15 -20.66
N VAL A 432 19.20 4.50 -19.90
CA VAL A 432 20.57 4.16 -20.34
C VAL A 432 20.82 2.66 -20.44
N GLY A 433 19.99 1.85 -19.78
CA GLY A 433 20.06 0.39 -19.85
C GLY A 433 18.73 -0.25 -19.52
N GLN A 434 18.59 -1.53 -19.86
CA GLN A 434 17.44 -2.35 -19.49
C GLN A 434 17.82 -3.83 -19.49
N VAL A 435 17.16 -4.64 -18.65
CA VAL A 435 17.34 -6.09 -18.59
C VAL A 435 15.99 -6.77 -18.70
N GLN A 436 15.76 -7.49 -19.81
CA GLN A 436 14.55 -8.31 -20.01
C GLN A 436 14.67 -9.59 -19.18
N THR A 437 13.67 -9.91 -18.37
CA THR A 437 13.60 -11.18 -17.60
C THR A 437 12.42 -12.03 -18.04
N CYS A 438 12.47 -13.33 -17.76
CA CYS A 438 11.42 -14.28 -18.16
C CYS A 438 10.09 -14.09 -17.42
N ARG A 439 10.10 -13.44 -16.25
CA ARG A 439 8.94 -13.23 -15.37
C ARG A 439 8.68 -11.76 -15.01
N GLY A 440 9.36 -10.83 -15.66
CA GLY A 440 9.37 -9.42 -15.26
C GLY A 440 10.19 -9.16 -13.99
N SER A 441 10.14 -7.92 -13.51
CA SER A 441 10.64 -7.54 -12.19
C SER A 441 9.43 -7.04 -11.41
N HIS A 442 9.08 -7.76 -10.35
CA HIS A 442 8.07 -7.31 -9.40
C HIS A 442 8.75 -6.33 -8.43
N THR A 443 9.57 -6.82 -7.50
CA THR A 443 10.55 -6.00 -6.77
C THR A 443 11.99 -6.33 -7.22
N HIS A 444 12.95 -5.52 -6.77
CA HIS A 444 14.38 -5.74 -7.00
C HIS A 444 15.19 -5.21 -5.82
N SER A 445 16.38 -5.78 -5.60
CA SER A 445 17.15 -5.54 -4.37
C SER A 445 18.63 -5.31 -4.69
N VAL A 446 19.16 -4.14 -4.33
CA VAL A 446 20.57 -3.78 -4.60
C VAL A 446 21.49 -4.46 -3.60
N VAL A 447 22.20 -5.50 -4.04
CA VAL A 447 23.02 -6.39 -3.20
C VAL A 447 24.43 -5.85 -2.99
N SER A 448 24.98 -5.15 -3.99
CA SER A 448 26.32 -4.59 -3.94
C SER A 448 26.42 -3.44 -2.93
N ASP A 449 27.53 -3.41 -2.19
CA ASP A 449 27.95 -2.29 -1.33
C ASP A 449 27.94 -0.95 -2.12
N PRO A 450 27.43 0.17 -1.55
CA PRO A 450 27.44 1.48 -2.20
C PRO A 450 28.83 2.00 -2.61
N ALA A 451 29.92 1.43 -2.07
CA ALA A 451 31.30 1.72 -2.46
C ALA A 451 31.82 0.87 -3.64
N ALA A 452 31.01 -0.02 -4.22
CA ALA A 452 31.36 -0.80 -5.41
C ALA A 452 31.64 0.12 -6.61
N ARG A 453 32.78 -0.10 -7.30
CA ARG A 453 33.29 0.83 -8.32
C ARG A 453 33.07 0.41 -9.76
N ASP A 454 32.95 -0.90 -10.01
CA ASP A 454 32.95 -1.45 -11.38
C ASP A 454 31.54 -1.81 -11.86
N ALA A 455 30.74 -2.45 -10.99
CA ALA A 455 29.38 -2.87 -11.29
C ALA A 455 28.50 -2.99 -10.03
N VAL A 456 27.21 -2.72 -10.20
CA VAL A 456 26.14 -2.99 -9.24
C VAL A 456 25.67 -4.43 -9.41
N ILE A 457 25.35 -5.12 -8.30
CA ILE A 457 24.66 -6.43 -8.32
C ILE A 457 23.25 -6.25 -7.76
N VAL A 458 22.27 -6.81 -8.46
CA VAL A 458 20.84 -6.68 -8.16
C VAL A 458 20.20 -8.07 -8.20
N TYR A 459 19.39 -8.41 -7.20
CA TYR A 459 18.47 -9.55 -7.28
C TYR A 459 17.12 -9.08 -7.82
N VAL A 460 16.50 -9.89 -8.68
CA VAL A 460 15.19 -9.61 -9.27
C VAL A 460 14.18 -10.69 -8.86
N SER A 461 13.09 -10.25 -8.24
CA SER A 461 11.93 -11.05 -7.90
C SER A 461 10.92 -10.97 -9.04
N GLY A 462 10.83 -11.99 -9.90
CA GLY A 462 9.82 -12.04 -10.96
C GLY A 462 8.63 -12.92 -10.57
N THR A 463 7.45 -12.33 -10.35
CA THR A 463 6.26 -13.04 -9.86
C THR A 463 5.24 -13.40 -10.96
N SER A 464 5.01 -12.54 -11.96
CA SER A 464 4.10 -12.87 -13.07
C SER A 464 4.59 -14.00 -14.01
N SER A 465 3.72 -14.36 -14.96
CA SER A 465 3.85 -15.53 -15.83
C SER A 465 5.14 -15.57 -16.66
N VAL A 466 5.65 -16.78 -16.86
CA VAL A 466 6.78 -17.05 -17.76
C VAL A 466 6.35 -16.79 -19.21
N ARG A 467 7.16 -16.04 -19.95
CA ARG A 467 6.92 -15.73 -21.38
C ARG A 467 7.00 -16.97 -22.27
N ASP A 468 6.35 -16.90 -23.44
CA ASP A 468 6.64 -17.80 -24.57
C ASP A 468 8.10 -17.59 -25.03
N ALA A 469 8.81 -18.69 -25.28
CA ALA A 469 10.19 -18.70 -25.76
C ALA A 469 10.40 -17.97 -27.11
N LYS A 470 9.33 -17.72 -27.88
CA LYS A 470 9.32 -16.88 -29.09
C LYS A 470 9.42 -15.39 -28.79
N GLU A 471 8.95 -14.93 -27.62
CA GLU A 471 9.11 -13.53 -27.20
C GLU A 471 10.49 -13.33 -26.56
N LEU A 472 10.90 -14.24 -25.68
CA LEU A 472 12.22 -14.20 -25.04
C LEU A 472 12.83 -15.60 -24.99
N ALA A 473 13.84 -15.82 -25.81
CA ALA A 473 14.53 -17.11 -25.90
C ALA A 473 15.18 -17.49 -24.57
N GLY A 474 15.04 -18.76 -24.18
CA GLY A 474 15.51 -19.30 -22.90
C GLY A 474 14.43 -19.38 -21.82
N CYS A 475 13.28 -18.70 -21.98
CA CYS A 475 12.18 -18.82 -21.02
C CYS A 475 11.45 -20.17 -21.16
N VAL A 476 11.45 -20.94 -20.07
CA VAL A 476 10.79 -22.25 -19.97
C VAL A 476 9.78 -22.22 -18.82
N GLY A 477 8.53 -22.61 -19.10
CA GLY A 477 7.44 -22.67 -18.12
C GLY A 477 7.53 -23.84 -17.16
N ASN A 478 6.42 -24.19 -16.51
CA ASN A 478 6.34 -25.33 -15.58
C ASN A 478 6.20 -26.67 -16.33
N ILE A 479 7.29 -27.15 -16.93
CA ILE A 479 7.33 -28.46 -17.61
C ILE A 479 7.85 -29.52 -16.59
N PRO A 480 7.10 -30.60 -16.30
CA PRO A 480 7.53 -31.63 -15.36
C PRO A 480 8.88 -32.25 -15.76
N GLY A 481 9.88 -32.15 -14.88
CA GLY A 481 11.23 -32.67 -15.11
C GLY A 481 12.15 -31.80 -15.97
N ASP A 482 11.73 -30.59 -16.37
CA ASP A 482 12.61 -29.63 -17.06
C ASP A 482 13.22 -28.64 -16.07
N ASP A 483 14.43 -28.94 -15.59
CA ASP A 483 15.14 -28.09 -14.63
C ASP A 483 15.55 -26.71 -15.21
N ARG A 484 15.31 -26.44 -16.50
CA ARG A 484 15.55 -25.12 -17.12
C ARG A 484 14.42 -24.12 -16.86
N THR A 485 13.37 -24.51 -16.13
CA THR A 485 12.24 -23.62 -15.81
C THR A 485 12.69 -22.31 -15.15
N ALA A 486 11.98 -21.22 -15.49
CA ALA A 486 12.14 -19.90 -14.88
C ALA A 486 11.36 -19.73 -13.55
N LEU A 487 10.63 -20.77 -13.13
CA LEU A 487 10.13 -20.90 -11.75
C LEU A 487 11.25 -21.39 -10.82
N PHE A 488 11.07 -21.26 -9.51
CA PHE A 488 12.01 -21.77 -8.50
C PHE A 488 13.44 -21.20 -8.66
N ARG A 489 13.54 -19.95 -9.11
CA ARG A 489 14.80 -19.20 -9.31
C ARG A 489 14.63 -17.74 -8.91
N ILE A 490 15.75 -17.07 -8.65
CA ILE A 490 15.85 -15.61 -8.60
C ILE A 490 16.88 -15.18 -9.65
N ASP A 491 16.63 -14.09 -10.37
CA ASP A 491 17.57 -13.62 -11.40
C ASP A 491 18.61 -12.69 -10.77
N VAL A 492 19.90 -12.98 -10.96
CA VAL A 492 21.02 -12.15 -10.50
C VAL A 492 21.50 -11.30 -11.67
N VAL A 493 21.34 -9.98 -11.55
CA VAL A 493 21.70 -9.00 -12.58
C VAL A 493 22.98 -8.26 -12.20
N GLU A 494 23.87 -8.09 -13.17
CA GLU A 494 25.04 -7.21 -13.08
C GLU A 494 24.83 -5.98 -13.96
N ILE A 495 24.99 -4.78 -13.39
CA ILE A 495 24.91 -3.48 -14.07
C ILE A 495 26.30 -2.82 -14.03
N PRO A 496 27.08 -2.81 -15.13
CA PRO A 496 28.37 -2.11 -15.15
C PRO A 496 28.19 -0.59 -14.97
N LEU A 497 28.88 0.01 -14.00
CA LEU A 497 28.72 1.43 -13.68
C LEU A 497 29.27 2.35 -14.78
N ALA A 498 30.30 1.90 -15.50
CA ALA A 498 30.88 2.63 -16.64
C ALA A 498 30.07 2.48 -17.95
N ASP A 499 29.18 1.49 -18.04
CA ASP A 499 28.33 1.23 -19.21
C ASP A 499 27.06 0.46 -18.80
N PRO A 500 26.04 1.16 -18.28
CA PRO A 500 24.79 0.52 -17.84
C PRO A 500 23.99 -0.13 -18.98
N SER A 501 24.30 0.19 -20.25
CA SER A 501 23.66 -0.45 -21.41
C SER A 501 23.99 -1.94 -21.52
N ARG A 502 25.12 -2.36 -20.91
CA ARG A 502 25.59 -3.76 -20.85
C ARG A 502 25.11 -4.52 -19.61
N ALA A 503 24.10 -4.00 -18.92
CA ALA A 503 23.41 -4.70 -17.85
C ALA A 503 22.82 -6.03 -18.36
N ARG A 504 22.93 -7.09 -17.55
CA ARG A 504 22.49 -8.45 -17.94
C ARG A 504 22.30 -9.35 -16.73
N ILE A 505 21.45 -10.37 -16.88
CA ILE A 505 21.44 -11.54 -15.99
C ILE A 505 22.80 -12.24 -16.11
N ILE A 506 23.41 -12.59 -14.99
CA ILE A 506 24.70 -13.31 -14.90
C ILE A 506 24.57 -14.70 -14.27
N ASP A 507 23.54 -14.94 -13.47
CA ASP A 507 23.15 -16.25 -12.92
C ASP A 507 21.64 -16.22 -12.60
N SER A 508 21.00 -17.39 -12.54
CA SER A 508 19.59 -17.56 -12.14
C SER A 508 19.49 -18.72 -11.12
N PRO A 509 20.11 -18.60 -9.92
CA PRO A 509 20.28 -19.70 -8.99
C PRO A 509 18.95 -20.30 -8.49
N ALA A 510 18.93 -21.63 -8.39
CA ALA A 510 17.79 -22.44 -7.95
C ALA A 510 17.62 -22.44 -6.42
N VAL A 511 17.43 -21.27 -5.81
CA VAL A 511 17.52 -21.10 -4.34
C VAL A 511 16.43 -21.85 -3.54
N PHE A 512 15.35 -22.27 -4.20
CA PHE A 512 14.24 -23.03 -3.61
C PHE A 512 14.40 -24.55 -3.75
N ALA A 513 15.43 -25.02 -4.44
CA ALA A 513 15.71 -26.44 -4.62
C ALA A 513 15.97 -27.14 -3.28
N ASP A 514 15.66 -28.44 -3.23
CA ASP A 514 16.08 -29.29 -2.12
C ASP A 514 17.61 -29.48 -2.16
N PRO A 515 18.36 -29.17 -1.09
CA PRO A 515 19.82 -29.15 -1.12
C PRO A 515 20.46 -30.53 -1.16
N THR A 516 19.69 -31.61 -0.98
CA THR A 516 20.19 -32.99 -0.96
C THR A 516 19.99 -33.69 -2.30
N SER A 517 18.84 -33.47 -2.94
CA SER A 517 18.41 -34.12 -4.18
C SER A 517 18.45 -33.21 -5.41
N GLY A 518 18.63 -31.89 -5.24
CA GLY A 518 18.64 -30.90 -6.32
C GLY A 518 17.25 -30.56 -6.89
N ARG A 519 16.18 -31.23 -6.45
CA ARG A 519 14.81 -31.07 -6.95
C ARG A 519 14.32 -29.63 -6.75
N LEU A 520 14.10 -28.89 -7.85
CA LEU A 520 13.80 -27.44 -7.84
C LEU A 520 12.65 -27.00 -6.93
N ALA A 521 11.55 -27.75 -6.93
CA ALA A 521 10.39 -27.49 -6.07
C ALA A 521 10.61 -28.00 -4.63
N GLY A 522 11.75 -27.68 -4.02
CA GLY A 522 12.23 -28.24 -2.76
C GLY A 522 11.47 -27.79 -1.50
N LEU A 523 10.66 -26.73 -1.62
CA LEU A 523 9.96 -26.05 -0.53
C LEU A 523 8.43 -26.27 -0.60
N TRP A 524 7.63 -25.43 0.07
CA TRP A 524 6.17 -25.65 0.16
C TRP A 524 5.51 -25.71 -1.22
N GLN A 525 4.64 -26.72 -1.43
CA GLN A 525 4.04 -27.01 -2.74
C GLN A 525 2.71 -26.26 -2.99
N GLY A 526 2.19 -25.55 -1.99
CA GLY A 526 0.90 -24.88 -2.03
C GLY A 526 -0.21 -25.67 -1.33
N GLY A 527 -1.29 -24.97 -0.96
CA GLY A 527 -2.45 -25.54 -0.27
C GLY A 527 -2.43 -25.26 1.23
N LYS A 528 -3.25 -26.00 1.99
CA LYS A 528 -3.35 -25.87 3.45
C LYS A 528 -2.28 -26.66 4.19
N HIS A 529 -1.80 -26.11 5.31
CA HIS A 529 -1.00 -26.80 6.31
C HIS A 529 -1.83 -27.74 7.23
N GLY A 530 -3.16 -27.57 7.27
CA GLY A 530 -4.14 -28.41 7.97
C GLY A 530 -5.55 -27.83 7.85
N ASP A 531 -6.60 -28.54 8.29
CA ASP A 531 -7.99 -28.13 8.03
C ASP A 531 -8.33 -26.70 8.52
N ASP A 532 -7.82 -26.36 9.71
CA ASP A 532 -7.97 -25.06 10.36
C ASP A 532 -6.96 -23.98 9.92
N THR A 533 -6.06 -24.27 8.99
CA THR A 533 -5.00 -23.32 8.59
C THR A 533 -5.43 -22.41 7.45
N GLN A 534 -4.64 -21.36 7.22
CA GLN A 534 -4.71 -20.59 5.98
C GLN A 534 -4.33 -21.49 4.79
N GLU A 535 -4.76 -21.11 3.59
CA GLU A 535 -4.27 -21.69 2.34
C GLU A 535 -3.05 -20.90 1.87
N THR A 536 -1.89 -21.55 1.88
CA THR A 536 -0.58 -20.94 1.68
C THR A 536 -0.11 -21.24 0.26
N SER A 537 0.35 -20.21 -0.46
CA SER A 537 0.74 -20.29 -1.87
C SER A 537 1.97 -21.17 -2.09
N ARG A 538 2.14 -21.77 -3.28
CA ARG A 538 3.35 -22.53 -3.63
C ARG A 538 4.58 -21.63 -3.55
N THR A 539 5.72 -22.17 -3.10
CA THR A 539 7.01 -21.46 -3.07
C THR A 539 7.78 -21.64 -4.37
N ASP A 540 7.48 -20.80 -5.37
CA ASP A 540 8.12 -20.79 -6.70
C ASP A 540 8.70 -19.43 -7.13
N GLN A 541 8.60 -18.41 -6.27
CA GLN A 541 9.29 -17.10 -6.38
C GLN A 541 9.47 -16.50 -4.98
N CYS A 542 10.41 -15.56 -4.86
CA CYS A 542 10.31 -14.54 -3.82
C CYS A 542 9.49 -13.36 -4.33
N HIS A 543 8.76 -12.73 -3.42
CA HIS A 543 8.12 -11.43 -3.67
C HIS A 543 9.15 -10.34 -3.36
N ASP A 544 9.65 -10.31 -2.14
CA ASP A 544 10.71 -9.41 -1.68
C ASP A 544 11.96 -10.19 -1.23
N ILE A 545 13.13 -9.58 -1.39
CA ILE A 545 14.41 -10.09 -0.87
C ILE A 545 15.17 -8.95 -0.21
N THR A 546 14.90 -8.71 1.07
CA THR A 546 15.61 -7.67 1.82
C THR A 546 17.05 -8.10 2.09
N VAL A 547 18.02 -7.32 1.61
CA VAL A 547 19.45 -7.61 1.76
C VAL A 547 20.07 -6.80 2.90
N PHE A 548 21.05 -7.41 3.60
CA PHE A 548 21.86 -6.77 4.62
C PHE A 548 23.35 -7.00 4.31
N PRO A 549 23.94 -6.26 3.34
CA PRO A 549 25.25 -6.59 2.77
C PRO A 549 26.39 -6.65 3.78
N SER A 550 26.41 -5.74 4.77
CA SER A 550 27.45 -5.72 5.82
C SER A 550 27.34 -6.86 6.83
N ARG A 551 26.19 -7.55 6.91
CA ARG A 551 25.99 -8.81 7.65
C ARG A 551 26.15 -10.05 6.76
N LYS A 552 26.23 -9.88 5.43
CA LYS A 552 26.26 -10.94 4.41
C LYS A 552 25.02 -11.85 4.41
N LEU A 553 23.88 -11.31 4.87
CA LEU A 553 22.59 -11.99 4.90
C LEU A 553 21.59 -11.33 3.97
N ALA A 554 20.61 -12.10 3.50
CA ALA A 554 19.37 -11.58 2.96
C ALA A 554 18.17 -12.39 3.48
N ALA A 555 17.00 -11.76 3.58
CA ALA A 555 15.74 -12.37 3.97
C ALA A 555 14.76 -12.30 2.80
N GLY A 556 14.41 -13.46 2.25
CA GLY A 556 13.38 -13.58 1.22
C GLY A 556 12.01 -13.83 1.85
N ALA A 557 11.05 -12.95 1.57
CA ALA A 557 9.64 -13.26 1.72
C ALA A 557 9.19 -13.90 0.40
N CYS A 558 8.93 -15.21 0.43
CA CYS A 558 8.76 -16.00 -0.77
C CYS A 558 7.50 -16.84 -0.68
N SER A 559 6.79 -17.05 -1.78
CA SER A 559 5.32 -17.13 -1.77
C SER A 559 4.67 -18.13 -0.78
N GLY A 560 5.33 -19.22 -0.39
CA GLY A 560 4.91 -20.08 0.73
C GLY A 560 5.91 -20.25 1.89
N ASN A 561 7.07 -19.59 1.87
CA ASN A 561 8.13 -19.68 2.88
C ASN A 561 8.90 -18.37 3.12
N GLY A 562 9.16 -18.05 4.39
CA GLY A 562 10.21 -17.11 4.77
C GLY A 562 11.58 -17.79 4.69
N ILE A 563 12.58 -17.14 4.09
CA ILE A 563 13.87 -17.74 3.75
C ILE A 563 15.02 -16.83 4.17
N ILE A 564 16.12 -17.38 4.69
CA ILE A 564 17.39 -16.66 4.89
C ILE A 564 18.43 -17.15 3.89
N PHE A 565 19.15 -16.22 3.27
CA PHE A 565 20.23 -16.48 2.32
C PHE A 565 21.59 -15.98 2.83
N ASP A 566 22.64 -16.75 2.55
CA ASP A 566 24.04 -16.32 2.52
C ASP A 566 24.25 -15.52 1.23
N ILE A 567 24.72 -14.28 1.36
CA ILE A 567 25.10 -13.40 0.24
C ILE A 567 26.57 -12.96 0.32
N ALA A 568 27.43 -13.74 0.99
CA ALA A 568 28.87 -13.48 1.08
C ALA A 568 29.57 -13.47 -0.29
N ASP A 569 29.02 -14.18 -1.27
CA ASP A 569 29.19 -13.89 -2.70
C ASP A 569 27.86 -13.34 -3.25
N PRO A 570 27.73 -12.02 -3.46
CA PRO A 570 26.52 -11.42 -4.02
C PRO A 570 26.11 -11.98 -5.38
N ARG A 571 27.02 -12.61 -6.14
CA ARG A 571 26.68 -13.24 -7.43
C ARG A 571 26.08 -14.64 -7.27
N LYS A 572 26.18 -15.27 -6.10
CA LYS A 572 25.78 -16.66 -5.84
C LYS A 572 25.10 -16.83 -4.49
N PRO A 573 23.91 -16.24 -4.28
CA PRO A 573 23.11 -16.41 -3.08
C PRO A 573 22.80 -17.88 -2.80
N LYS A 574 22.87 -18.29 -1.53
CA LYS A 574 22.59 -19.66 -1.08
C LYS A 574 21.60 -19.66 0.07
N ARG A 575 20.59 -20.53 0.02
CA ARG A 575 19.64 -20.72 1.13
C ARG A 575 20.34 -21.32 2.35
N ILE A 576 20.30 -20.60 3.47
CA ILE A 576 20.75 -21.05 4.79
C ILE A 576 19.63 -21.83 5.49
N ASP A 577 18.43 -21.24 5.53
CA ASP A 577 17.28 -21.78 6.26
C ASP A 577 15.96 -21.34 5.61
N ALA A 578 14.86 -22.04 5.90
CA ALA A 578 13.52 -21.66 5.47
C ALA A 578 12.45 -22.16 6.45
N VAL A 579 11.40 -21.36 6.64
CA VAL A 579 10.25 -21.62 7.52
C VAL A 579 8.94 -21.55 6.74
N SER A 580 7.91 -22.27 7.21
CA SER A 580 6.52 -22.19 6.74
C SER A 580 5.64 -21.82 7.94
N ASP A 581 4.55 -21.11 7.71
CA ASP A 581 3.65 -20.65 8.76
C ASP A 581 2.19 -20.99 8.38
N PRO A 582 1.44 -21.74 9.22
CA PRO A 582 0.05 -22.10 8.96
C PRO A 582 -0.93 -20.92 9.01
N SER A 583 -0.47 -19.73 9.38
CA SER A 583 -1.23 -18.49 9.44
C SER A 583 -1.06 -17.61 8.19
N PHE A 584 -0.07 -17.91 7.32
CA PHE A 584 0.27 -17.10 6.14
C PHE A 584 -0.39 -17.64 4.87
N ALA A 585 -0.83 -16.75 3.98
CA ALA A 585 -1.32 -17.07 2.64
C ALA A 585 -0.23 -16.82 1.59
N TYR A 586 0.50 -15.72 1.75
CA TYR A 586 1.49 -15.26 0.81
C TYR A 586 2.54 -14.41 1.54
N TRP A 587 3.74 -14.95 1.69
CA TRP A 587 4.84 -14.21 2.33
C TRP A 587 5.25 -13.05 1.43
N HIS A 588 5.05 -11.84 1.93
CA HIS A 588 5.02 -10.63 1.13
C HIS A 588 6.34 -9.85 1.22
N SER A 589 6.67 -9.32 2.40
CA SER A 589 7.90 -8.58 2.65
C SER A 589 8.67 -9.06 3.89
N ALA A 590 9.95 -8.68 3.98
CA ALA A 590 10.85 -9.03 5.07
C ALA A 590 11.65 -7.80 5.52
N THR A 591 11.95 -7.67 6.81
CA THR A 591 12.82 -6.60 7.34
C THR A 591 13.62 -7.09 8.54
N PHE A 592 14.93 -6.87 8.50
CA PHE A 592 15.83 -7.09 9.63
C PHE A 592 15.72 -5.95 10.67
N ASN A 593 16.01 -6.27 11.93
CA ASN A 593 16.37 -5.23 12.90
C ASN A 593 17.79 -4.66 12.64
N ASN A 594 18.16 -3.57 13.32
CA ASN A 594 19.45 -2.89 13.07
C ASN A 594 20.69 -3.78 13.26
N ASP A 595 20.60 -4.78 14.14
CA ASP A 595 21.69 -5.73 14.40
C ASP A 595 21.72 -6.93 13.44
N GLY A 596 20.72 -7.10 12.56
CA GLY A 596 20.63 -8.28 11.70
C GLY A 596 20.50 -9.58 12.49
N THR A 597 19.88 -9.53 13.67
CA THR A 597 19.67 -10.63 14.62
C THR A 597 18.21 -11.08 14.70
N LYS A 598 17.30 -10.36 14.04
CA LYS A 598 15.86 -10.65 13.93
C LYS A 598 15.38 -10.39 12.51
N VAL A 599 14.30 -11.05 12.10
CA VAL A 599 13.53 -10.71 10.90
C VAL A 599 12.04 -10.65 11.24
N LEU A 600 11.39 -9.58 10.80
CA LEU A 600 9.93 -9.48 10.68
C LEU A 600 9.55 -9.83 9.24
N PHE A 601 8.61 -10.75 9.05
CA PHE A 601 8.00 -11.09 7.77
C PHE A 601 6.53 -10.68 7.76
N THR A 602 5.99 -10.29 6.60
CA THR A 602 4.59 -9.86 6.42
C THR A 602 3.78 -10.83 5.54
N ASP A 603 2.45 -10.86 5.70
CA ASP A 603 1.52 -11.73 4.96
C ASP A 603 0.53 -10.91 4.13
N GLU A 604 0.53 -11.09 2.80
CA GLU A 604 -0.45 -10.50 1.88
C GLU A 604 -1.76 -11.32 1.85
N TRP A 605 -2.35 -11.53 3.02
CA TRP A 605 -3.65 -12.19 3.07
C TRP A 605 -4.71 -11.34 2.39
N GLY A 606 -5.34 -11.90 1.36
CA GLY A 606 -6.32 -11.20 0.53
C GLY A 606 -5.78 -10.66 -0.80
N GLY A 607 -4.47 -10.79 -1.09
CA GLY A 607 -3.88 -10.40 -2.38
C GLY A 607 -4.00 -8.90 -2.65
N GLY A 608 -3.74 -8.08 -1.62
CA GLY A 608 -3.73 -6.62 -1.67
C GLY A 608 -5.09 -5.93 -1.78
N GLY A 609 -6.05 -6.52 -2.51
CA GLY A 609 -7.32 -5.89 -2.84
C GLY A 609 -8.42 -6.00 -1.79
N ARG A 610 -8.41 -7.03 -0.93
CA ARG A 610 -9.57 -7.39 -0.08
C ARG A 610 -9.50 -6.83 1.36
N PRO A 611 -10.66 -6.60 2.02
CA PRO A 611 -10.74 -6.27 3.44
C PRO A 611 -10.43 -7.51 4.30
N ARG A 612 -9.35 -7.42 5.10
CA ARG A 612 -8.79 -8.55 5.87
C ARG A 612 -8.33 -8.20 7.29
N CYS A 613 -8.76 -7.04 7.80
CA CYS A 613 -8.56 -6.60 9.18
C CYS A 613 -9.89 -6.37 9.90
N ARG A 614 -10.90 -7.18 9.58
CA ARG A 614 -12.26 -7.04 10.10
C ARG A 614 -12.39 -7.70 11.48
N VAL A 615 -13.45 -7.40 12.24
CA VAL A 615 -13.66 -7.85 13.63
C VAL A 615 -13.64 -9.39 13.76
N GLN A 616 -14.17 -10.10 12.77
CA GLN A 616 -14.26 -11.56 12.70
C GLN A 616 -12.99 -12.25 12.16
N ASP A 617 -12.07 -11.49 11.58
CA ASP A 617 -10.87 -12.04 10.96
C ASP A 617 -9.83 -12.46 12.03
N ARG A 618 -9.24 -13.65 11.90
CA ARG A 618 -8.28 -14.18 12.89
C ARG A 618 -7.09 -13.23 13.06
N ARG A 619 -6.68 -13.00 14.31
CA ARG A 619 -5.59 -12.06 14.66
C ARG A 619 -4.19 -12.49 14.20
N THR A 620 -4.01 -13.74 13.79
CA THR A 620 -2.74 -14.29 13.23
C THR A 620 -2.73 -14.38 11.71
N TRP A 621 -3.87 -14.23 11.03
CA TRP A 621 -3.99 -14.28 9.57
C TRP A 621 -3.81 -12.88 9.00
N GLY A 622 -2.99 -12.65 7.96
CA GLY A 622 -2.63 -11.29 7.54
C GLY A 622 -1.92 -10.52 8.67
N ALA A 623 -0.99 -11.19 9.35
CA ALA A 623 -0.22 -10.69 10.47
C ALA A 623 1.27 -10.74 10.15
N ASP A 624 2.04 -9.84 10.75
CA ASP A 624 3.49 -9.92 10.77
C ASP A 624 3.93 -11.11 11.65
N ALA A 625 4.92 -11.87 11.23
CA ALA A 625 5.55 -12.92 12.02
C ALA A 625 7.01 -12.55 12.31
N ILE A 626 7.39 -12.60 13.59
CA ILE A 626 8.70 -12.16 14.08
C ILE A 626 9.54 -13.37 14.47
N TYR A 627 10.74 -13.43 13.92
CA TYR A 627 11.71 -14.50 14.14
C TYR A 627 13.04 -13.92 14.65
N ASP A 628 13.64 -14.57 15.64
CA ASP A 628 15.05 -14.35 15.98
C ASP A 628 15.94 -15.22 15.06
N ILE A 629 17.13 -14.73 14.72
CA ILE A 629 18.16 -15.50 14.00
C ILE A 629 19.11 -16.10 15.04
N VAL A 630 18.89 -17.36 15.40
CA VAL A 630 19.72 -18.09 16.37
C VAL A 630 20.76 -18.92 15.63
N GLY A 631 21.99 -18.39 15.58
CA GLY A 631 23.09 -18.97 14.81
C GLY A 631 22.86 -18.87 13.31
N THR A 632 22.21 -19.89 12.75
CA THR A 632 21.81 -19.95 11.33
C THR A 632 20.34 -20.37 11.14
N LYS A 633 19.53 -20.34 12.21
CA LYS A 633 18.13 -20.75 12.19
C LYS A 633 17.16 -19.62 12.50
N LEU A 634 16.01 -19.63 11.84
CA LEU A 634 14.86 -18.78 12.18
C LEU A 634 14.05 -19.42 13.31
N GLU A 635 14.07 -18.81 14.49
CA GLU A 635 13.21 -19.21 15.60
C GLU A 635 12.03 -18.25 15.74
N PHE A 636 10.81 -18.75 15.55
CA PHE A 636 9.59 -17.96 15.72
C PHE A 636 9.46 -17.44 17.17
N ARG A 637 8.97 -16.21 17.33
CA ARG A 637 8.80 -15.54 18.63
C ARG A 637 7.40 -14.98 18.88
N GLY A 638 6.74 -14.43 17.87
CA GLY A 638 5.41 -13.85 18.04
C GLY A 638 4.86 -13.25 16.75
N TYR A 639 3.57 -12.90 16.79
CA TYR A 639 2.89 -12.17 15.72
C TYR A 639 2.60 -10.73 16.11
N HIS A 640 2.53 -9.83 15.12
CA HIS A 640 1.86 -8.54 15.25
C HIS A 640 0.80 -8.37 14.15
N LYS A 641 -0.30 -7.67 14.43
CA LYS A 641 -1.27 -7.26 13.41
C LYS A 641 -1.86 -5.93 13.85
N LEU A 642 -2.17 -5.06 12.88
CA LEU A 642 -2.87 -3.79 13.07
C LEU A 642 -3.99 -3.91 14.14
N PRO A 643 -3.95 -3.15 15.26
CA PRO A 643 -4.95 -3.29 16.33
C PRO A 643 -6.36 -2.85 15.93
N ALA A 644 -6.48 -1.93 14.98
CA ALA A 644 -7.76 -1.47 14.45
C ALA A 644 -8.55 -2.59 13.77
N ALA A 645 -9.87 -2.56 13.97
CA ALA A 645 -10.81 -3.29 13.13
C ALA A 645 -11.32 -2.37 12.01
N GLN A 646 -11.32 -2.88 10.78
CA GLN A 646 -11.69 -2.17 9.55
C GLN A 646 -12.94 -2.77 8.88
N GLY A 647 -13.59 -1.99 8.01
CA GLY A 647 -14.81 -2.34 7.27
C GLY A 647 -14.58 -2.90 5.86
N GLU A 648 -15.68 -3.24 5.18
CA GLU A 648 -15.69 -3.94 3.88
C GLU A 648 -15.30 -3.07 2.66
N GLN A 649 -14.93 -1.81 2.90
CA GLN A 649 -14.41 -0.84 1.92
C GLN A 649 -12.90 -0.57 2.10
N GLU A 650 -12.30 -1.08 3.18
CA GLU A 650 -10.90 -0.84 3.57
C GLU A 650 -10.06 -2.08 3.25
N ASN A 651 -9.39 -2.08 2.10
CA ASN A 651 -8.42 -3.13 1.76
C ASN A 651 -7.25 -3.09 2.76
N CYS A 652 -6.97 -4.20 3.45
CA CYS A 652 -6.01 -4.22 4.55
C CYS A 652 -5.01 -5.35 4.40
N VAL A 653 -3.76 -4.98 4.18
CA VAL A 653 -2.59 -5.84 4.02
C VAL A 653 -1.40 -5.16 4.72
N ALA A 654 -0.50 -5.98 5.28
CA ALA A 654 0.78 -5.55 5.83
C ALA A 654 1.79 -5.35 4.68
N HIS A 655 2.28 -4.12 4.52
CA HIS A 655 3.14 -3.71 3.40
C HIS A 655 4.45 -3.07 3.87
N ASN A 656 5.18 -2.43 2.95
CA ASN A 656 6.60 -2.13 3.09
C ASN A 656 6.94 -1.05 4.14
N GLY A 657 8.04 -1.29 4.85
CA GLY A 657 8.44 -0.53 6.03
C GLY A 657 9.95 -0.46 6.24
N SER A 658 10.39 0.19 7.32
CA SER A 658 11.81 0.35 7.65
C SER A 658 12.06 0.48 9.15
N VAL A 659 13.31 0.28 9.58
CA VAL A 659 13.70 0.48 10.98
C VAL A 659 13.78 1.98 11.31
N VAL A 660 13.11 2.40 12.38
CA VAL A 660 13.31 3.73 12.99
C VAL A 660 14.51 3.62 13.95
N PRO A 661 15.63 4.34 13.72
CA PRO A 661 16.91 4.07 14.38
C PRO A 661 17.01 4.69 15.78
N VAL A 662 16.13 4.30 16.70
CA VAL A 662 16.24 4.66 18.12
C VAL A 662 17.33 3.79 18.78
N PRO A 663 18.34 4.37 19.44
CA PRO A 663 19.43 3.59 20.03
C PRO A 663 18.91 2.63 21.10
N GLY A 664 19.23 1.33 21.00
CA GLY A 664 18.83 0.31 21.97
C GLY A 664 17.37 -0.13 21.92
N ARG A 665 16.67 0.10 20.80
CA ARG A 665 15.32 -0.43 20.51
C ARG A 665 15.25 -0.93 19.07
N ASP A 666 14.47 -1.99 18.87
CA ASP A 666 14.08 -2.44 17.54
C ASP A 666 12.71 -1.84 17.24
N LEU A 667 12.67 -0.75 16.48
CA LEU A 667 11.43 -0.07 16.07
C LEU A 667 11.26 -0.19 14.56
N PHE A 668 10.07 -0.56 14.09
CA PHE A 668 9.72 -0.69 12.67
C PHE A 668 8.56 0.27 12.35
N VAL A 669 8.75 1.18 11.39
CA VAL A 669 7.63 1.91 10.76
C VAL A 669 7.16 1.12 9.55
N GLN A 670 5.85 0.93 9.43
CA GLN A 670 5.25 0.00 8.50
C GLN A 670 4.07 0.66 7.79
N ALA A 671 3.98 0.48 6.48
CA ALA A 671 2.75 0.74 5.74
C ALA A 671 1.79 -0.43 5.91
N TRP A 672 0.56 -0.13 6.33
CA TRP A 672 -0.60 -0.93 6.00
C TRP A 672 -1.29 -0.25 4.81
N TYR A 673 -2.15 -0.97 4.09
CA TYR A 673 -2.97 -0.38 3.02
C TYR A 673 -4.00 0.63 3.59
N GLN A 674 -5.31 0.43 3.49
CA GLN A 674 -6.26 1.39 4.07
C GLN A 674 -6.29 1.40 5.61
N GLY A 675 -5.40 0.64 6.29
CA GLY A 675 -5.15 0.70 7.74
C GLY A 675 -4.02 1.64 8.18
N GLY A 676 -3.47 2.45 7.27
CA GLY A 676 -2.60 3.58 7.62
C GLY A 676 -1.13 3.22 7.81
N ILE A 677 -0.42 4.02 8.61
CA ILE A 677 0.97 3.82 9.00
C ILE A 677 0.99 3.42 10.47
N SER A 678 1.69 2.32 10.78
CA SER A 678 1.92 1.85 12.14
C SER A 678 3.39 1.94 12.51
N VAL A 679 3.70 2.12 13.81
CA VAL A 679 5.06 2.03 14.34
C VAL A 679 5.10 1.01 15.47
N LEU A 680 5.82 -0.07 15.22
CA LEU A 680 5.93 -1.26 16.04
C LEU A 680 7.23 -1.24 16.85
N ASP A 681 7.15 -1.39 18.17
CA ASP A 681 8.31 -1.79 18.98
C ASP A 681 8.34 -3.32 19.07
N PHE A 682 9.42 -3.92 18.56
CA PHE A 682 9.69 -5.36 18.61
C PHE A 682 11.03 -5.66 19.30
N THR A 683 11.47 -4.77 20.19
CA THR A 683 12.70 -4.96 21.01
C THR A 683 12.62 -6.25 21.83
N ASP A 684 11.42 -6.60 22.32
CA ASP A 684 11.05 -7.95 22.73
C ASP A 684 10.31 -8.63 21.56
N SER A 685 10.96 -9.57 20.89
CA SER A 685 10.41 -10.31 19.74
C SER A 685 9.15 -11.11 20.09
N SER A 686 8.95 -11.45 21.36
CA SER A 686 7.79 -12.21 21.84
C SER A 686 6.59 -11.35 22.22
N ARG A 687 6.80 -10.02 22.35
CA ARG A 687 5.78 -9.06 22.80
C ARG A 687 5.82 -7.77 21.98
N PRO A 688 5.57 -7.83 20.66
CA PRO A 688 5.59 -6.66 19.79
C PRO A 688 4.38 -5.74 20.03
N VAL A 689 4.61 -4.43 20.19
CA VAL A 689 3.59 -3.43 20.58
C VAL A 689 3.58 -2.23 19.65
N GLU A 690 2.41 -1.88 19.11
CA GLU A 690 2.20 -0.63 18.38
C GLU A 690 2.34 0.57 19.33
N ILE A 691 3.36 1.41 19.11
CA ILE A 691 3.65 2.61 19.91
C ILE A 691 3.21 3.92 19.25
N ALA A 692 2.97 3.94 17.93
CA ALA A 692 2.46 5.10 17.21
C ALA A 692 1.66 4.67 15.97
N TYR A 693 0.78 5.55 15.48
CA TYR A 693 0.11 5.38 14.19
C TYR A 693 -0.34 6.72 13.58
N PHE A 694 -0.58 6.71 12.26
CA PHE A 694 -1.38 7.70 11.54
C PHE A 694 -2.26 6.98 10.52
N ASP A 695 -3.56 7.25 10.51
CA ASP A 695 -4.53 6.51 9.71
C ASP A 695 -5.64 7.41 9.15
N ARG A 696 -6.31 6.96 8.07
CA ARG A 696 -7.41 7.66 7.41
C ARG A 696 -8.52 6.70 7.02
N GLY A 697 -9.77 7.13 7.21
CA GLY A 697 -10.93 6.41 6.71
C GLY A 697 -10.91 6.16 5.19
N PRO A 698 -11.73 5.21 4.71
CA PRO A 698 -11.64 4.67 3.36
C PRO A 698 -11.75 5.72 2.26
N LEU A 699 -11.19 5.42 1.08
CA LEU A 699 -11.25 6.30 -0.09
C LEU A 699 -12.70 6.67 -0.48
N HIS A 700 -13.64 5.74 -0.31
CA HIS A 700 -15.05 5.93 -0.66
C HIS A 700 -15.99 5.18 0.30
N GLU A 701 -17.16 5.74 0.57
CA GLU A 701 -18.17 5.18 1.49
C GLU A 701 -18.83 3.89 0.96
N LYS A 702 -19.05 3.82 -0.36
CA LYS A 702 -19.82 2.75 -1.01
C LYS A 702 -18.97 1.77 -1.83
N HIS A 703 -17.69 2.06 -2.07
CA HIS A 703 -16.86 1.32 -3.01
C HIS A 703 -15.51 0.93 -2.40
N GLU A 704 -15.19 -0.35 -2.53
CA GLU A 704 -13.88 -0.95 -2.31
C GLU A 704 -12.93 -0.47 -3.42
N LEU A 705 -11.97 0.38 -3.06
CA LEU A 705 -10.95 0.95 -3.95
C LEU A 705 -9.58 0.64 -3.37
N LEU A 706 -8.60 0.28 -4.21
CA LEU A 706 -7.22 0.06 -3.75
C LEU A 706 -6.64 1.40 -3.25
N GLY A 707 -6.32 1.48 -1.96
CA GLY A 707 -5.89 2.73 -1.32
C GLY A 707 -4.99 2.54 -0.12
N GLY A 708 -4.68 3.65 0.54
CA GLY A 708 -3.78 3.66 1.69
C GLY A 708 -2.31 3.52 1.29
N PHE A 709 -1.44 3.12 2.21
CA PHE A 709 0.01 3.25 2.02
C PHE A 709 0.65 2.00 1.42
N TRP A 710 1.40 2.17 0.32
CA TRP A 710 2.25 1.11 -0.22
C TRP A 710 3.55 0.99 0.58
N SER A 711 4.21 2.10 0.91
CA SER A 711 5.46 2.08 1.67
C SER A 711 5.50 3.19 2.70
N SER A 712 6.19 2.94 3.82
CA SER A 712 6.40 3.94 4.87
C SER A 712 7.83 3.85 5.42
N TYR A 713 8.65 4.85 5.11
CA TYR A 713 10.09 4.80 5.34
C TYR A 713 10.60 5.95 6.22
N TYR A 714 11.50 5.61 7.16
CA TYR A 714 12.19 6.59 7.99
C TYR A 714 13.48 7.06 7.33
N TYR A 715 13.56 8.36 7.03
CA TYR A 715 14.72 8.98 6.42
C TYR A 715 14.90 10.43 6.95
N GLY A 716 16.14 10.81 7.28
CA GLY A 716 16.49 12.20 7.60
C GLY A 716 15.70 12.83 8.76
N GLY A 717 15.25 12.02 9.72
CA GLY A 717 14.45 12.48 10.87
C GLY A 717 12.92 12.36 10.71
N ARG A 718 12.41 11.97 9.54
CA ARG A 718 10.98 11.92 9.22
C ARG A 718 10.53 10.57 8.69
N ILE A 719 9.22 10.33 8.75
CA ILE A 719 8.54 9.23 8.07
C ILE A 719 7.95 9.77 6.76
N TYR A 720 8.19 9.10 5.65
CA TYR A 720 7.58 9.37 4.35
C TYR A 720 6.65 8.21 3.99
N GLY A 721 5.44 8.49 3.53
CA GLY A 721 4.46 7.46 3.15
C GLY A 721 3.95 7.63 1.72
N THR A 722 4.11 6.62 0.86
CA THR A 722 3.49 6.63 -0.48
C THR A 722 2.08 6.07 -0.42
N GLU A 723 1.09 6.93 -0.63
CA GLU A 723 -0.33 6.55 -0.66
C GLU A 723 -0.73 6.24 -2.11
N ILE A 724 -1.22 5.02 -2.34
CA ILE A 724 -1.53 4.41 -3.65
C ILE A 724 -2.37 5.32 -4.53
N ALA A 725 -3.43 5.91 -3.95
CA ALA A 725 -4.44 6.70 -4.64
C ALA A 725 -4.24 8.21 -4.43
N ARG A 726 -3.87 8.64 -3.22
CA ARG A 726 -3.86 10.04 -2.81
C ARG A 726 -2.56 10.76 -3.20
N GLY A 727 -1.38 10.18 -2.94
CA GLY A 727 -0.09 10.83 -3.24
C GLY A 727 1.06 10.48 -2.29
N LEU A 728 1.76 11.50 -1.78
CA LEU A 728 2.92 11.37 -0.88
C LEU A 728 2.67 12.15 0.42
N ASP A 729 2.75 11.47 1.56
CA ASP A 729 2.71 12.09 2.88
C ASP A 729 4.09 12.19 3.53
N VAL A 730 4.24 13.17 4.42
CA VAL A 730 5.41 13.35 5.27
C VAL A 730 4.94 13.54 6.70
N LEU A 731 5.49 12.78 7.63
CA LEU A 731 5.08 12.70 9.02
C LEU A 731 6.27 12.79 9.98
N GLU A 732 6.03 13.29 11.19
CA GLU A 732 6.99 13.39 12.28
C GLU A 732 6.47 12.61 13.50
N LEU A 733 7.38 11.92 14.20
CA LEU A 733 7.10 11.29 15.49
C LEU A 733 6.99 12.38 16.57
N THR A 734 6.01 12.24 17.48
CA THR A 734 5.82 13.18 18.60
C THR A 734 6.12 12.49 19.94
N PRO A 735 6.76 13.17 20.91
CA PRO A 735 7.09 12.57 22.21
C PRO A 735 5.86 12.01 22.95
N SER A 736 6.05 10.88 23.64
CA SER A 736 5.04 10.23 24.46
C SER A 736 5.67 9.37 25.56
N ASP A 737 4.83 8.82 26.45
CA ASP A 737 5.26 7.88 27.50
C ASP A 737 5.91 6.60 26.97
N GLN A 738 5.75 6.28 25.67
CA GLN A 738 6.39 5.13 25.02
C GLN A 738 7.63 5.51 24.17
N LEU A 739 7.86 6.80 23.91
CA LEU A 739 8.92 7.28 23.02
C LEU A 739 9.32 8.72 23.38
N SER A 740 10.48 8.91 24.02
CA SER A 740 10.89 10.21 24.54
C SER A 740 11.36 11.18 23.45
N ALA A 741 11.37 12.48 23.78
CA ALA A 741 11.94 13.50 22.91
C ALA A 741 13.44 13.27 22.63
N ASN A 742 14.19 12.69 23.58
CA ASN A 742 15.59 12.35 23.37
C ASN A 742 15.76 11.13 22.45
N GLU A 743 14.85 10.15 22.50
CA GLU A 743 14.86 9.01 21.56
C GLU A 743 14.56 9.45 20.12
N ILE A 744 13.56 10.32 19.91
CA ILE A 744 13.24 10.89 18.59
C ILE A 744 14.43 11.71 18.06
N ALA A 745 15.02 12.56 18.92
CA ALA A 745 16.20 13.35 18.56
C ALA A 745 17.47 12.50 18.35
N ALA A 746 17.59 11.35 19.01
CA ALA A 746 18.70 10.41 18.80
C ALA A 746 18.54 9.64 17.47
N ALA A 747 17.31 9.27 17.08
CA ALA A 747 17.04 8.69 15.77
C ALA A 747 17.32 9.70 14.63
N ALA A 748 16.95 10.97 14.81
CA ALA A 748 17.30 12.04 13.86
C ALA A 748 18.80 12.42 13.85
N LEU A 749 19.60 11.90 14.79
CA LEU A 749 21.06 12.02 14.83
C LEU A 749 21.78 10.77 14.32
N ALA A 750 21.05 9.72 13.94
CA ALA A 750 21.63 8.43 13.55
C ALA A 750 22.27 8.50 12.15
N ASP A 751 23.45 7.92 11.99
CA ASP A 751 24.13 7.82 10.71
C ASP A 751 23.60 6.60 9.94
N GLN A 752 22.59 6.85 9.12
CA GLN A 752 22.01 5.91 8.14
C GLN A 752 22.75 5.96 6.79
N GLY A 753 23.82 6.75 6.66
CA GLY A 753 24.36 7.18 5.38
C GLY A 753 23.47 8.20 4.66
N GLU A 754 23.82 8.50 3.40
CA GLU A 754 23.05 9.41 2.52
C GLU A 754 22.26 8.65 1.44
N LEU A 755 21.92 7.37 1.68
CA LEU A 755 21.22 6.51 0.73
C LEU A 755 20.23 5.59 1.47
N PHE A 756 18.99 5.51 0.98
CA PHE A 756 18.01 4.49 1.37
C PHE A 756 17.37 3.91 0.12
N ASN A 757 17.37 2.59 0.00
CA ASN A 757 16.64 1.86 -1.03
C ASN A 757 15.66 0.88 -0.38
N PRO A 758 14.47 0.67 -0.97
CA PRO A 758 13.61 -0.48 -0.69
C PRO A 758 14.41 -1.78 -0.67
N GLN A 759 14.07 -2.67 0.27
CA GLN A 759 14.71 -3.98 0.45
C GLN A 759 16.27 -3.94 0.59
N GLN A 760 16.88 -2.81 0.95
CA GLN A 760 18.33 -2.70 1.20
C GLN A 760 18.63 -2.09 2.57
N GLN A 761 19.21 -2.88 3.48
CA GLN A 761 19.51 -2.45 4.85
C GLN A 761 21.01 -2.39 5.16
N PHE A 762 21.38 -1.39 5.95
CA PHE A 762 22.71 -1.21 6.52
C PHE A 762 22.60 -1.00 8.04
N ALA A 763 23.65 -1.35 8.77
CA ALA A 763 23.69 -1.18 10.22
C ALA A 763 23.89 0.31 10.56
N VAL A 764 22.86 0.93 11.12
CA VAL A 764 22.87 2.34 11.53
C VAL A 764 23.71 2.49 12.80
N THR A 765 24.45 3.60 12.89
CA THR A 765 25.24 3.96 14.08
C THR A 765 24.83 5.33 14.64
N TRP A 766 25.29 5.67 15.85
CA TRP A 766 24.96 6.95 16.49
C TRP A 766 26.24 7.71 16.88
N PRO A 767 26.30 9.04 16.67
CA PRO A 767 27.43 9.85 17.07
C PRO A 767 27.53 9.92 18.60
N ALA A 768 28.75 10.01 19.12
CA ALA A 768 29.01 10.22 20.55
C ALA A 768 28.46 11.58 21.02
N HIS A 769 27.18 11.64 21.39
CA HIS A 769 26.43 12.87 21.63
C HIS A 769 25.56 12.76 22.88
N PRO A 770 25.47 13.80 23.73
CA PRO A 770 24.67 13.75 24.97
C PRO A 770 23.20 13.37 24.80
N VAL A 771 22.58 13.65 23.65
CA VAL A 771 21.20 13.24 23.35
C VAL A 771 21.05 11.72 23.23
N VAL A 772 22.06 11.03 22.68
CA VAL A 772 22.08 9.56 22.56
C VAL A 772 22.18 8.93 23.95
N ALA A 773 23.00 9.52 24.83
CA ALA A 773 23.05 9.12 26.25
C ALA A 773 21.71 9.40 26.97
N LEU A 774 21.08 10.56 26.74
CA LEU A 774 19.76 10.87 27.30
C LEU A 774 18.67 9.91 26.82
N ALA A 775 18.71 9.44 25.56
CA ALA A 775 17.78 8.43 25.05
C ALA A 775 17.87 7.11 25.85
N TYR A 776 19.08 6.63 26.16
CA TYR A 776 19.27 5.48 27.04
C TYR A 776 18.82 5.75 28.48
N VAL A 777 19.06 6.96 29.02
CA VAL A 777 18.60 7.35 30.37
C VAL A 777 17.07 7.35 30.45
N ASP A 778 16.38 7.87 29.44
CA ASP A 778 14.91 7.88 29.39
C ASP A 778 14.34 6.46 29.23
N GLN A 779 15.00 5.58 28.46
CA GLN A 779 14.64 4.15 28.38
C GLN A 779 14.82 3.42 29.73
N LEU A 780 15.91 3.68 30.44
CA LEU A 780 16.19 3.08 31.75
C LEU A 780 15.26 3.62 32.84
N ALA A 781 14.86 4.89 32.76
CA ALA A 781 13.85 5.48 33.62
C ALA A 781 12.47 4.82 33.44
N ARG A 782 12.02 4.60 32.20
CA ARG A 782 10.77 3.87 31.92
C ARG A 782 10.77 2.41 32.36
N ALA A 783 11.95 1.80 32.48
CA ALA A 783 12.12 0.42 32.90
C ALA A 783 12.34 0.26 34.43
N ASP A 784 12.33 1.35 35.21
CA ASP A 784 12.72 1.40 36.63
C ASP A 784 14.10 0.74 36.90
N ALA A 785 15.00 0.87 35.92
CA ALA A 785 16.25 0.10 35.81
C ALA A 785 17.48 0.83 36.38
N LEU A 786 17.30 2.06 36.90
CA LEU A 786 18.30 2.83 37.63
C LEU A 786 17.61 3.66 38.75
N PRO A 787 18.27 3.90 39.90
CA PRO A 787 17.70 4.73 40.96
C PRO A 787 17.40 6.16 40.50
N VAL A 788 16.28 6.73 40.97
CA VAL A 788 15.81 8.10 40.64
C VAL A 788 16.88 9.18 40.86
N ALA A 789 17.69 9.07 41.92
CA ALA A 789 18.79 10.00 42.17
C ALA A 789 19.88 9.93 41.08
N THR A 790 20.26 8.72 40.66
CA THR A 790 21.23 8.47 39.58
C THR A 790 20.71 8.99 38.23
N LEU A 791 19.41 8.79 37.94
CA LEU A 791 18.76 9.32 36.74
C LEU A 791 18.81 10.86 36.71
N ALA A 792 18.49 11.53 37.83
CA ALA A 792 18.55 12.99 37.94
C ALA A 792 19.98 13.54 37.77
N ASP A 793 20.99 12.87 38.36
CA ASP A 793 22.40 13.22 38.21
C ASP A 793 22.90 13.10 36.76
N LEU A 794 22.49 12.02 36.07
CA LEU A 794 22.78 11.79 34.65
C LEU A 794 22.13 12.87 33.78
N GLN A 795 20.83 13.13 33.96
CA GLN A 795 20.11 14.17 33.20
C GLN A 795 20.73 15.56 33.39
N ALA A 796 21.08 15.94 34.62
CA ALA A 796 21.72 17.21 34.93
C ALA A 796 23.12 17.34 34.27
N ALA A 797 23.95 16.31 34.35
CA ALA A 797 25.27 16.30 33.73
C ALA A 797 25.18 16.30 32.19
N LEU A 798 24.27 15.52 31.61
CA LEU A 798 24.08 15.43 30.15
C LEU A 798 23.46 16.69 29.54
N GLY A 799 22.55 17.38 30.24
CA GLY A 799 22.03 18.69 29.80
C GLY A 799 23.12 19.77 29.72
N GLN A 800 24.03 19.80 30.70
CA GLN A 800 25.23 20.64 30.65
C GLN A 800 26.14 20.21 29.49
N ALA A 801 26.36 18.89 29.33
CA ALA A 801 27.23 18.35 28.30
C ALA A 801 26.72 18.66 26.89
N LYS A 802 25.41 18.58 26.65
CA LYS A 802 24.78 18.94 25.37
C LYS A 802 25.15 20.37 24.98
N THR A 803 24.92 21.31 25.91
CA THR A 803 25.24 22.74 25.73
C THR A 803 26.72 22.99 25.43
N ARG A 804 27.64 22.17 25.98
CA ARG A 804 29.07 22.25 25.69
C ARG A 804 29.44 21.63 24.34
N VAL A 805 28.95 20.43 24.04
CA VAL A 805 29.24 19.67 22.82
C VAL A 805 28.68 20.38 21.57
N ASP A 806 27.44 20.88 21.62
CA ASP A 806 26.82 21.66 20.55
C ASP A 806 27.64 22.92 20.23
N ALA A 807 28.10 23.62 21.28
CA ALA A 807 28.94 24.81 21.16
C ALA A 807 30.43 24.51 20.86
N LYS A 808 30.80 23.23 20.67
CA LYS A 808 32.18 22.74 20.49
C LYS A 808 33.16 23.21 21.58
N ARG A 809 32.67 23.35 22.83
CA ARG A 809 33.45 23.80 24.00
C ARG A 809 33.92 22.61 24.83
N ARG A 810 35.18 22.68 25.27
CA ARG A 810 35.78 21.74 26.25
C ARG A 810 35.30 22.07 27.67
N ASP A 811 35.13 21.03 28.48
CA ASP A 811 34.79 21.13 29.90
C ASP A 811 35.31 19.87 30.63
N ARG A 812 36.57 19.92 31.07
CA ARG A 812 37.26 18.75 31.64
C ARG A 812 36.67 18.28 32.97
N ALA A 813 36.13 19.19 33.78
CA ALA A 813 35.46 18.82 35.03
C ALA A 813 34.18 18.01 34.74
N LEU A 814 33.41 18.45 33.75
CA LEU A 814 32.23 17.73 33.29
C LEU A 814 32.58 16.38 32.63
N ALA A 815 33.67 16.31 31.86
CA ALA A 815 34.17 15.05 31.29
C ALA A 815 34.42 14.00 32.38
N THR A 816 35.20 14.34 33.42
CA THR A 816 35.47 13.45 34.56
C THR A 816 34.19 13.05 35.31
N ARG A 817 33.21 13.96 35.45
CA ARG A 817 31.90 13.64 36.06
C ARG A 817 31.13 12.60 35.25
N LEU A 818 31.10 12.70 33.92
CA LEU A 818 30.40 11.73 33.07
C LEU A 818 31.05 10.35 33.11
N GLU A 819 32.40 10.28 33.15
CA GLU A 819 33.12 9.01 33.32
C GLU A 819 32.83 8.38 34.69
N ALA A 820 32.87 9.17 35.77
CA ALA A 820 32.55 8.70 37.13
C ALA A 820 31.10 8.17 37.20
N LEU A 821 30.12 8.91 36.67
CA LEU A 821 28.74 8.44 36.57
C LEU A 821 28.62 7.14 35.77
N GLY A 822 29.31 7.02 34.62
CA GLY A 822 29.36 5.81 33.80
C GLY A 822 29.94 4.60 34.54
N THR A 823 30.98 4.78 35.35
CA THR A 823 31.54 3.70 36.19
C THR A 823 30.61 3.28 37.32
N GLY A 824 29.77 4.20 37.83
CA GLY A 824 28.81 3.93 38.90
C GLY A 824 27.50 3.26 38.47
N LEU A 825 27.28 3.05 37.16
CA LEU A 825 26.03 2.44 36.67
C LEU A 825 25.94 0.94 37.00
N ALA A 826 24.92 0.57 37.77
CA ALA A 826 24.48 -0.80 38.00
C ALA A 826 22.96 -0.89 37.84
N VAL A 827 22.47 -1.96 37.21
CA VAL A 827 21.03 -2.16 36.95
C VAL A 827 20.29 -2.53 38.23
N THR A 828 19.11 -1.96 38.46
CA THR A 828 18.15 -2.47 39.45
C THR A 828 17.40 -3.68 38.88
N GLY A 829 17.86 -4.88 39.23
CA GLY A 829 17.23 -6.15 38.82
C GLY A 829 17.99 -6.91 37.73
N GLY A 830 17.31 -7.87 37.08
CA GLY A 830 17.92 -8.88 36.21
C GLY A 830 17.57 -8.79 34.72
N ASP A 831 16.98 -7.69 34.24
CA ASP A 831 16.59 -7.56 32.83
C ASP A 831 17.82 -7.52 31.88
N PRO A 832 17.93 -8.46 30.91
CA PRO A 832 18.98 -8.42 29.91
C PRO A 832 18.94 -7.18 29.00
N ALA A 833 17.76 -6.59 28.75
CA ALA A 833 17.65 -5.40 27.90
C ALA A 833 18.17 -4.14 28.62
N ALA A 834 17.76 -3.90 29.87
CA ALA A 834 18.35 -2.90 30.76
C ALA A 834 19.87 -3.07 30.90
N THR A 835 20.34 -4.30 31.03
CA THR A 835 21.79 -4.61 31.09
C THR A 835 22.53 -4.16 29.83
N ARG A 836 22.00 -4.44 28.64
CA ARG A 836 22.56 -3.94 27.37
C ARG A 836 22.51 -2.41 27.27
N ARG A 837 21.42 -1.78 27.70
CA ARG A 837 21.25 -0.32 27.73
C ARG A 837 22.24 0.37 28.67
N VAL A 838 22.50 -0.18 29.85
CA VAL A 838 23.51 0.35 30.79
C VAL A 838 24.93 0.26 30.23
N ALA A 839 25.26 -0.82 29.53
CA ALA A 839 26.55 -0.94 28.84
C ALA A 839 26.70 0.14 27.75
N ALA A 840 25.73 0.23 26.83
CA ALA A 840 25.76 1.23 25.75
C ALA A 840 25.73 2.68 26.26
N LEU A 841 25.03 2.96 27.37
CA LEU A 841 25.07 4.25 28.05
C LEU A 841 26.47 4.57 28.61
N ARG A 842 27.15 3.60 29.24
CA ARG A 842 28.52 3.77 29.76
C ARG A 842 29.51 4.09 28.63
N ASP A 843 29.42 3.38 27.51
CA ASP A 843 30.28 3.61 26.35
C ASP A 843 30.00 4.98 25.72
N THR A 844 28.72 5.36 25.61
CA THR A 844 28.32 6.69 25.13
C THR A 844 28.80 7.81 26.06
N LEU A 845 28.70 7.65 27.39
CA LEU A 845 29.21 8.61 28.38
C LEU A 845 30.72 8.79 28.25
N THR A 846 31.47 7.71 28.08
CA THR A 846 32.94 7.73 27.89
C THR A 846 33.31 8.45 26.59
N ALA A 847 32.60 8.18 25.49
CA ALA A 847 32.84 8.83 24.21
C ALA A 847 32.45 10.33 24.22
N VAL A 848 31.38 10.70 24.92
CA VAL A 848 31.01 12.11 25.16
C VAL A 848 32.05 12.83 26.02
N ALA A 849 32.55 12.19 27.09
CA ALA A 849 33.60 12.75 27.93
C ALA A 849 34.90 13.00 27.14
N ALA A 850 35.27 12.08 26.23
CA ALA A 850 36.40 12.26 25.34
C ALA A 850 36.27 13.52 24.44
N ARG A 851 35.06 13.86 23.98
CA ARG A 851 34.79 15.09 23.20
C ARG A 851 34.87 16.38 24.03
N LEU A 852 34.85 16.30 25.37
CA LEU A 852 34.91 17.44 26.28
C LEU A 852 36.34 17.75 26.80
N ARG A 853 37.35 16.95 26.46
CA ARG A 853 38.74 17.05 26.95
C ARG A 853 39.66 17.99 26.16
#